data_AF-A0A350QQ75-F1
#
_entry.id   AF-A0A350QQ75-F1
#
_cell.length_a   1.000
_cell.length_b   1.000
_cell.length_c   1.000
_cell.angle_alpha   90.00
_cell.angle_beta   90.00
_cell.angle_gamma   90.00
#
_symmetry.space_group_name_H-M   'P 1'
#
loop_
_entity.id
_entity.type
_entity.pdbx_description
1 polymer ?
#
loop_
_entity_poly.entity_id
_entity_poly.type
_entity_poly.pdbx_seq_one_letter_code
_entity_poly.pdbx_strand_id
1 'polypeptide(L)'
;MRLKPSVGRDDMKNTTEQAEDGAARNPRPMGLLAYALANLVQGGGDAIQLKAHHPASSVKTLEERLDSVAAAQEQGPALRRTIKGIRGWETALIIIMMVIFSASGGLAAAGSLEVGTSGAVNIFWLLGVVLGIQTILLLIWVVLAIPGGALLRRFSGGSLMISSIGAIARTFTPSGTKNRASRRRCIEAAATAVMHVDFGGHRTRWALSSITHLGWTVFNLGLLIALLVILSVQRFDFGWETTIGSDAVFKEAGRIVSIAPQKMGFPVPSRETFAAARIDPSVKESVETDSSAAKTRKEFSGLLVGSVLVYGLTPRVILFTICFIMWKRATRRWRPDTGSAGFAPLMRWGAHSAVEVEIVKDEPLAKELDREETGSTLRRASGSAILGLELEPPSCGWPPPCGATIVDLGILSSREDRNACIRRIEVAETAPARLVVVVNLVTTPDNGMFRIVERLHAASDRAMLKMILTGGERFRRRVDSEALEQRISDWRAMIDTPEIEGEAVELDLDHLTAETRAKLAELVTGKGRPELPEDQGRMVTLDAAFAEIAVHARHWHGAPDEKELLVLQRAVASCAGADAEERLMGIPDLTTITADPVAALDQAAKRMQDFLPADLRNSAKWCAVGATVGTLACLVTAGSIAPVVLGALPGWLATGAVSGGVLGLLREDASAEAQDTDAETIASIRGEVIASAAMHAILLSMQGRGERAIQETLERTFLEEPPSLAHTNDVGVQLGIWRTRLSHVLEERGGR
;
A
#
# COMPACT_ATOMS: atom_id res chain seq x y z
N MET A 1 89.52 17.04 10.09
CA MET A 1 88.39 17.90 9.65
C MET A 1 87.35 17.00 9.00
N ARG A 2 86.23 16.69 9.68
CA ARG A 2 84.88 16.43 9.13
C ARG A 2 83.98 15.84 10.23
N LEU A 3 83.12 16.72 10.73
CA LEU A 3 82.02 16.56 11.71
C LEU A 3 80.90 15.71 11.08
N LYS A 4 79.94 15.04 11.74
CA LYS A 4 79.44 14.82 13.12
C LYS A 4 78.42 13.64 13.02
N PRO A 5 78.07 12.88 14.08
CA PRO A 5 77.21 11.69 13.97
C PRO A 5 75.78 11.78 14.56
N SER A 6 74.94 10.84 14.06
CA SER A 6 73.71 10.18 14.54
C SER A 6 72.44 10.95 14.97
N VAL A 7 71.32 10.65 14.29
CA VAL A 7 69.97 10.42 14.84
C VAL A 7 69.28 9.34 13.96
N GLY A 8 68.52 8.43 14.57
CA GLY A 8 67.89 7.28 13.89
C GLY A 8 66.37 7.35 13.71
N ARG A 9 65.83 6.17 13.37
CA ARG A 9 64.45 5.64 13.34
C ARG A 9 63.59 5.75 12.07
N ASP A 10 63.21 4.54 11.65
CA ASP A 10 61.90 4.05 11.19
C ASP A 10 61.31 4.57 9.89
N ASP A 11 61.35 3.73 8.84
CA ASP A 11 60.15 3.22 8.17
C ASP A 11 60.55 2.36 6.94
N MET A 12 60.64 1.03 7.11
CA MET A 12 60.66 0.12 5.96
C MET A 12 60.19 -1.29 6.33
N LYS A 13 58.88 -1.47 6.54
CA LYS A 13 58.19 -2.77 6.42
C LYS A 13 56.72 -2.58 6.03
N ASN A 14 56.41 -2.76 4.75
CA ASN A 14 55.31 -3.58 4.23
C ASN A 14 54.91 -3.14 2.82
N THR A 15 55.57 -3.72 1.82
CA THR A 15 55.12 -3.75 0.43
C THR A 15 55.05 -5.20 -0.02
N THR A 16 54.03 -5.92 0.47
CA THR A 16 53.61 -7.22 -0.05
C THR A 16 52.14 -7.44 0.34
N GLU A 17 51.22 -6.79 -0.38
CA GLU A 17 49.80 -7.18 -0.38
C GLU A 17 49.06 -6.59 -1.60
N GLN A 18 49.56 -6.88 -2.81
CA GLN A 18 48.81 -6.64 -4.05
C GLN A 18 49.09 -7.76 -5.06
N ALA A 19 48.61 -8.97 -4.78
CA ALA A 19 48.40 -10.00 -5.79
C ALA A 19 47.74 -11.23 -5.15
N GLU A 20 46.46 -11.13 -4.79
CA GLU A 20 45.58 -12.32 -4.65
C GLU A 20 44.14 -11.85 -4.40
N ASP A 21 43.37 -11.66 -5.48
CA ASP A 21 41.90 -11.56 -5.37
C ASP A 21 41.27 -12.19 -6.62
N GLY A 22 41.64 -13.45 -6.84
CA GLY A 22 41.16 -14.31 -7.91
C GLY A 22 40.42 -15.53 -7.34
N ALA A 23 39.43 -15.33 -6.48
CA ALA A 23 38.59 -16.43 -6.00
C ALA A 23 37.11 -16.01 -5.94
N ALA A 24 36.34 -16.54 -6.90
CA ALA A 24 34.88 -16.66 -6.94
C ALA A 24 34.08 -15.68 -6.06
N ARG A 25 34.10 -14.38 -6.41
CA ARG A 25 33.23 -13.40 -5.76
C ARG A 25 31.78 -13.66 -6.19
N ASN A 26 31.01 -14.21 -5.27
CA ASN A 26 29.55 -14.25 -5.32
C ASN A 26 29.04 -12.89 -5.83
N PRO A 27 28.28 -12.81 -6.95
CA PRO A 27 27.99 -11.54 -7.60
C PRO A 27 27.24 -10.65 -6.60
N ARG A 28 27.91 -9.60 -6.15
CA ARG A 28 27.31 -8.62 -5.25
C ARG A 28 26.23 -7.88 -6.04
N PRO A 29 25.08 -7.54 -5.42
CA PRO A 29 24.14 -6.63 -6.06
C PRO A 29 24.88 -5.34 -6.39
N MET A 30 24.94 -5.00 -7.68
CA MET A 30 25.62 -3.80 -8.16
C MET A 30 24.93 -2.55 -7.62
N GLY A 31 25.68 -1.56 -7.15
CA GLY A 31 25.15 -0.30 -6.63
C GLY A 31 24.79 -0.30 -5.14
N LEU A 32 25.07 -1.39 -4.40
CA LEU A 32 24.74 -1.45 -2.96
C LEU A 32 25.53 -0.42 -2.14
N LEU A 33 26.80 -0.20 -2.47
CA LEU A 33 27.64 0.76 -1.73
C LEU A 33 27.21 2.18 -2.05
N ALA A 34 26.91 2.46 -3.32
CA ALA A 34 26.35 3.72 -3.77
C ALA A 34 24.99 4.02 -3.12
N TYR A 35 24.10 3.03 -3.03
CA TYR A 35 22.79 3.18 -2.39
C TYR A 35 22.90 3.43 -0.89
N ALA A 36 23.81 2.74 -0.21
CA ALA A 36 24.09 2.99 1.21
C ALA A 36 24.64 4.41 1.44
N LEU A 37 25.49 4.90 0.53
CA LEU A 37 26.04 6.26 0.62
C LEU A 37 24.96 7.32 0.30
N ALA A 38 24.12 7.09 -0.70
CA ALA A 38 23.00 7.97 -1.03
C ALA A 38 22.03 8.13 0.16
N ASN A 39 21.68 7.03 0.84
CA ASN A 39 20.87 7.07 2.05
C ASN A 39 21.56 7.84 3.20
N LEU A 40 22.87 7.68 3.32
CA LEU A 40 23.67 8.38 4.31
C LEU A 40 23.68 9.90 4.07
N VAL A 41 23.80 10.32 2.80
CA VAL A 41 23.74 11.73 2.38
C VAL A 41 22.35 12.31 2.63
N GLN A 42 21.29 11.59 2.25
CA GLN A 42 19.91 12.02 2.43
C GLN A 42 19.53 12.19 3.91
N GLY A 43 20.00 11.31 4.80
CA GLY A 43 19.78 11.44 6.24
C GLY A 43 20.79 12.34 6.97
N GLY A 44 21.86 12.76 6.28
CA GLY A 44 22.97 13.53 6.85
C GLY A 44 22.88 15.04 6.63
N GLY A 45 22.17 15.49 5.59
CA GLY A 45 22.12 16.89 5.16
C GLY A 45 23.49 17.43 4.75
N ASP A 46 23.69 18.75 4.85
CA ASP A 46 24.93 19.47 4.47
C ASP A 46 26.19 19.04 5.26
N ALA A 47 26.04 18.22 6.29
CA ALA A 47 27.15 17.74 7.12
C ALA A 47 28.05 16.71 6.41
N ILE A 48 27.61 16.13 5.28
CA ILE A 48 28.37 15.14 4.52
C ILE A 48 28.78 15.74 3.18
N GLN A 49 29.96 16.36 3.14
CA GLN A 49 30.54 16.85 1.90
C GLN A 49 31.26 15.72 1.16
N LEU A 50 30.82 15.47 -0.07
CA LEU A 50 31.45 14.50 -0.96
C LEU A 50 32.56 15.18 -1.77
N LYS A 51 33.67 14.48 -1.97
CA LYS A 51 34.82 14.96 -2.76
C LYS A 51 34.65 14.55 -4.22
N ALA A 52 35.09 15.40 -5.14
CA ALA A 52 35.08 15.09 -6.57
C ALA A 52 35.96 13.87 -6.86
N HIS A 53 35.36 12.82 -7.44
CA HIS A 53 36.08 11.62 -7.83
C HIS A 53 35.48 11.04 -9.10
N HIS A 54 36.29 10.93 -10.15
CA HIS A 54 35.85 10.38 -11.43
C HIS A 54 36.20 8.89 -11.52
N PRO A 55 35.24 8.02 -11.91
CA PRO A 55 35.48 6.59 -12.06
C PRO A 55 36.43 6.32 -13.24
N ALA A 56 37.23 5.24 -13.14
CA ALA A 56 38.10 4.81 -14.23
C ALA A 56 37.30 4.51 -15.52
N SER A 57 37.86 4.85 -16.69
CA SER A 57 37.23 4.65 -18.00
C SER A 57 36.99 3.18 -18.37
N SER A 58 37.59 2.24 -17.65
CA SER A 58 37.43 0.80 -17.84
C SER A 58 36.11 0.23 -17.30
N VAL A 59 35.37 0.98 -16.49
CA VAL A 59 34.13 0.53 -15.85
C VAL A 59 32.93 0.84 -16.74
N LYS A 60 32.24 -0.21 -17.21
CA LYS A 60 31.24 -0.09 -18.29
C LYS A 60 29.80 0.19 -17.81
N THR A 61 29.42 -0.25 -16.62
CA THR A 61 28.03 -0.10 -16.14
C THR A 61 27.90 1.08 -15.17
N LEU A 62 26.76 1.78 -15.22
CA LEU A 62 26.50 2.94 -14.36
C LEU A 62 26.60 2.58 -12.87
N GLU A 63 26.13 1.40 -12.50
CA GLU A 63 26.11 0.95 -11.11
C GLU A 63 27.50 0.64 -10.56
N GLU A 64 28.39 0.07 -11.39
CA GLU A 64 29.79 -0.14 -11.01
C GLU A 64 30.54 1.19 -10.90
N ARG A 65 30.22 2.17 -11.76
CA ARG A 65 30.78 3.52 -11.68
C ARG A 65 30.34 4.22 -10.40
N LEU A 66 29.05 4.17 -10.07
CA LEU A 66 28.51 4.73 -8.83
C LEU A 66 29.11 4.06 -7.59
N ASP A 67 29.29 2.73 -7.58
CA ASP A 67 29.96 2.03 -6.48
C ASP A 67 31.44 2.42 -6.37
N SER A 68 32.14 2.66 -7.49
CA SER A 68 33.54 3.12 -7.47
C SER A 68 33.67 4.55 -6.94
N VAL A 69 32.76 5.44 -7.32
CA VAL A 69 32.67 6.80 -6.78
C VAL A 69 32.40 6.73 -5.28
N ALA A 70 31.45 5.90 -4.85
CA ALA A 70 31.12 5.73 -3.44
C ALA A 70 32.27 5.13 -2.61
N ALA A 71 33.04 4.21 -3.20
CA ALA A 71 34.21 3.61 -2.55
C ALA A 71 35.35 4.61 -2.33
N ALA A 72 35.50 5.59 -3.22
CA ALA A 72 36.53 6.63 -3.14
C ALA A 72 36.19 7.76 -2.15
N GLN A 73 34.95 7.84 -1.69
CA GLN A 73 34.56 8.82 -0.67
C GLN A 73 35.15 8.46 0.70
N GLU A 74 35.32 9.47 1.55
CA GLU A 74 35.88 9.32 2.90
C GLU A 74 35.08 8.32 3.76
N GLN A 75 33.76 8.26 3.55
CA GLN A 75 32.86 7.36 4.26
C GLN A 75 32.82 5.94 3.66
N GLY A 76 33.34 5.74 2.44
CA GLY A 76 33.29 4.47 1.69
C GLY A 76 33.90 3.28 2.44
N PRO A 77 35.13 3.37 2.98
CA PRO A 77 35.76 2.28 3.75
C PRO A 77 35.01 1.93 5.05
N ALA A 78 34.42 2.93 5.72
CA ALA A 78 33.61 2.70 6.92
C ALA A 78 32.31 1.98 6.55
N LEU A 79 31.62 2.43 5.51
CA LEU A 79 30.37 1.84 5.03
C LEU A 79 30.57 0.40 4.54
N ARG A 80 31.66 0.13 3.80
CA ARG A 80 32.03 -1.22 3.36
C ARG A 80 32.29 -2.17 4.53
N ARG A 81 32.98 -1.70 5.58
CA ARG A 81 33.21 -2.49 6.81
C ARG A 81 31.89 -2.79 7.52
N THR A 82 31.00 -1.81 7.61
CA THR A 82 29.69 -1.98 8.23
C THR A 82 28.81 -2.96 7.45
N ILE A 83 28.74 -2.85 6.12
CA ILE A 83 28.01 -3.79 5.26
C ILE A 83 28.58 -5.21 5.42
N LYS A 84 29.90 -5.37 5.43
CA LYS A 84 30.54 -6.68 5.67
C LYS A 84 30.19 -7.22 7.07
N GLY A 85 30.19 -6.36 8.07
CA GLY A 85 29.78 -6.70 9.44
C GLY A 85 28.34 -7.20 9.50
N ILE A 86 27.39 -6.45 8.93
CA ILE A 86 25.97 -6.82 8.87
C ILE A 86 25.79 -8.18 8.20
N ARG A 87 26.42 -8.41 7.04
CA ARG A 87 26.37 -9.71 6.37
C ARG A 87 26.98 -10.86 7.17
N GLY A 88 28.02 -10.57 7.97
CA GLY A 88 28.58 -11.51 8.93
C GLY A 88 27.57 -11.88 10.01
N TRP A 89 26.87 -10.89 10.57
CA TRP A 89 25.80 -11.11 11.56
C TRP A 89 24.61 -11.87 10.98
N GLU A 90 24.16 -11.53 9.77
CA GLU A 90 23.11 -12.28 9.06
C GLU A 90 23.50 -13.76 8.92
N THR A 91 24.75 -14.02 8.51
CA THR A 91 25.27 -15.39 8.38
C THR A 91 25.29 -16.09 9.73
N ALA A 92 25.75 -15.42 10.80
CA ALA A 92 25.77 -15.96 12.14
C ALA A 92 24.36 -16.27 12.66
N LEU A 93 23.39 -15.38 12.44
CA LEU A 93 21.99 -15.59 12.81
C LEU A 93 21.36 -16.76 12.06
N ILE A 94 21.66 -16.91 10.77
CA ILE A 94 21.22 -18.07 9.98
C ILE A 94 21.82 -19.34 10.56
N ILE A 95 23.11 -19.37 10.90
CA ILE A 95 23.75 -20.55 11.51
C ILE A 95 23.12 -20.89 12.86
N ILE A 96 22.90 -19.90 13.73
CA ILE A 96 22.23 -20.08 15.02
C ILE A 96 20.82 -20.65 14.82
N MET A 97 20.05 -20.08 13.89
CA MET A 97 18.73 -20.57 13.53
C MET A 97 18.79 -22.02 13.04
N MET A 98 19.77 -22.38 12.20
CA MET A 98 19.95 -23.76 11.74
C MET A 98 20.22 -24.71 12.90
N VAL A 99 21.08 -24.34 13.85
CA VAL A 99 21.35 -25.15 15.05
C VAL A 99 20.08 -25.34 15.88
N ILE A 100 19.32 -24.26 16.13
CA ILE A 100 18.07 -24.31 16.89
C ILE A 100 17.05 -25.21 16.18
N PHE A 101 16.78 -25.00 14.90
CA PHE A 101 15.81 -25.80 14.16
C PHE A 101 16.23 -27.28 14.08
N SER A 102 17.52 -27.56 13.89
CA SER A 102 18.04 -28.94 13.90
C SER A 102 17.85 -29.60 15.27
N ALA A 103 18.16 -28.88 16.35
CA ALA A 103 17.96 -29.37 17.71
C ALA A 103 16.47 -29.59 18.03
N SER A 104 15.60 -28.66 17.64
CA SER A 104 14.14 -28.80 17.77
C SER A 104 13.61 -30.02 17.00
N GLY A 105 14.13 -30.28 15.80
CA GLY A 105 13.81 -31.49 15.04
C GLY A 105 14.21 -32.76 15.79
N GLY A 106 15.42 -32.79 16.35
CA GLY A 106 15.90 -33.91 17.16
C GLY A 106 15.07 -34.14 18.43
N LEU A 107 14.70 -33.05 19.13
CA LEU A 107 13.83 -33.11 20.30
C LEU A 107 12.41 -33.60 19.93
N ALA A 108 11.88 -33.15 18.80
CA ALA A 108 10.59 -33.62 18.31
C ALA A 108 10.61 -35.14 18.03
N ALA A 109 11.70 -35.68 17.47
CA ALA A 109 11.88 -37.12 17.30
C ALA A 109 11.83 -37.85 18.65
N ALA A 110 12.66 -37.42 19.62
CA ALA A 110 12.73 -38.03 20.94
C ALA A 110 11.38 -37.98 21.67
N GLY A 111 10.78 -36.79 21.79
CA GLY A 111 9.51 -36.61 22.50
C GLY A 111 8.35 -37.37 21.85
N SER A 112 8.34 -37.52 20.52
CA SER A 112 7.28 -38.25 19.83
C SER A 112 7.35 -39.77 20.04
N LEU A 113 8.54 -40.32 20.31
CA LEU A 113 8.75 -41.74 20.59
C LEU A 113 8.62 -42.07 22.09
N GLU A 114 8.89 -41.12 22.98
CA GLU A 114 8.77 -41.29 24.45
C GLU A 114 7.33 -41.47 24.94
N VAL A 115 6.34 -40.93 24.21
CA VAL A 115 4.91 -41.08 24.52
C VAL A 115 4.46 -42.56 24.53
N GLY A 116 5.24 -43.47 23.93
CA GLY A 116 4.99 -44.91 23.91
C GLY A 116 5.75 -45.75 24.95
N THR A 117 6.39 -45.16 25.96
CA THR A 117 7.27 -45.89 26.91
C THR A 117 6.61 -46.99 27.75
N SER A 118 5.28 -47.15 27.67
CA SER A 118 4.52 -48.24 28.34
C SER A 118 3.82 -49.21 27.37
N GLY A 119 4.03 -49.10 26.05
CA GLY A 119 3.33 -49.92 25.05
C GLY A 119 3.83 -49.74 23.61
N ALA A 120 3.09 -50.24 22.62
CA ALA A 120 3.42 -50.01 21.22
C ALA A 120 3.16 -48.54 20.81
N VAL A 121 4.06 -47.97 20.00
CA VAL A 121 3.94 -46.58 19.54
C VAL A 121 2.88 -46.48 18.44
N ASN A 122 1.89 -45.61 18.63
CA ASN A 122 0.86 -45.35 17.62
C ASN A 122 1.44 -44.62 16.40
N ILE A 123 1.52 -45.31 15.26
CA ILE A 123 2.17 -44.80 14.04
C ILE A 123 1.46 -43.58 13.45
N PHE A 124 0.12 -43.50 13.53
CA PHE A 124 -0.64 -42.38 12.97
C PHE A 124 -0.51 -41.14 13.83
N TRP A 125 -0.49 -41.30 15.15
CA TRP A 125 -0.19 -40.20 16.07
C TRP A 125 1.23 -39.68 15.84
N LEU A 126 2.20 -40.58 15.75
CA LEU A 126 3.60 -40.23 15.49
C LEU A 126 3.77 -39.44 14.19
N LEU A 127 3.18 -39.93 13.10
CA LEU A 127 3.16 -39.20 11.82
C LEU A 127 2.42 -37.87 11.92
N GLY A 128 1.30 -37.81 12.65
CA GLY A 128 0.52 -36.60 12.88
C GLY A 128 1.30 -35.51 13.62
N VAL A 129 2.03 -35.88 14.68
CA VAL A 129 2.86 -34.94 15.45
C VAL A 129 4.06 -34.46 14.63
N VAL A 130 4.73 -35.38 13.94
CA VAL A 130 5.96 -35.08 13.22
C VAL A 130 5.70 -34.35 11.90
N LEU A 131 4.63 -34.69 11.18
CA LEU A 131 4.32 -34.13 9.85
C LEU A 131 3.10 -33.20 9.83
N GLY A 132 2.14 -33.34 10.72
CA GLY A 132 0.82 -32.70 10.61
C GLY A 132 0.91 -31.17 10.58
N ILE A 133 1.46 -30.56 11.63
CA ILE A 133 1.54 -29.09 11.71
C ILE A 133 2.36 -28.50 10.56
N GLN A 134 3.47 -29.13 10.20
CA GLN A 134 4.30 -28.65 9.11
C GLN A 134 3.61 -28.82 7.75
N THR A 135 2.76 -29.82 7.57
CA THR A 135 1.96 -30.01 6.36
C THR A 135 0.88 -28.94 6.24
N ILE A 136 0.18 -28.62 7.34
CA ILE A 136 -0.81 -27.53 7.36
C ILE A 136 -0.15 -26.20 7.00
N LEU A 137 0.99 -25.87 7.61
CA LEU A 137 1.74 -24.65 7.29
C LEU A 137 2.25 -24.62 5.85
N LEU A 138 2.59 -25.78 5.27
CA LEU A 138 2.94 -25.88 3.87
C LEU A 138 1.74 -25.58 2.96
N LEU A 139 0.56 -26.14 3.27
CA LEU A 139 -0.67 -25.90 2.51
C LEU A 139 -1.10 -24.43 2.57
N ILE A 140 -1.04 -23.82 3.76
CA ILE A 140 -1.27 -22.38 3.94
C ILE A 140 -0.31 -21.61 3.02
N TRP A 141 0.99 -21.92 3.06
CA TRP A 141 1.95 -21.25 2.19
C TRP A 141 1.63 -21.43 0.69
N VAL A 142 1.22 -22.62 0.25
CA VAL A 142 0.82 -22.86 -1.15
C VAL A 142 -0.35 -21.98 -1.55
N VAL A 143 -1.40 -21.90 -0.71
CA VAL A 143 -2.56 -21.03 -0.96
C VAL A 143 -2.14 -19.55 -1.03
N LEU A 144 -1.27 -19.11 -0.11
CA LEU A 144 -0.75 -17.74 -0.10
C LEU A 144 0.19 -17.43 -1.29
N ALA A 145 0.79 -18.45 -1.91
CA ALA A 145 1.74 -18.30 -3.01
C ALA A 145 1.07 -18.18 -4.40
N ILE A 146 -0.23 -18.49 -4.54
CA ILE A 146 -0.95 -18.45 -5.82
C ILE A 146 -1.15 -16.99 -6.29
N PRO A 147 -0.70 -16.63 -7.51
CA PRO A 147 -0.93 -15.30 -8.08
C PRO A 147 -2.42 -15.11 -8.41
N GLY A 148 -3.11 -14.21 -7.69
CA GLY A 148 -4.54 -13.92 -7.93
C GLY A 148 -5.33 -13.51 -6.67
N GLY A 149 -4.82 -13.78 -5.47
CA GLY A 149 -5.45 -13.34 -4.22
C GLY A 149 -5.23 -11.85 -3.94
N ALA A 150 -6.17 -10.99 -4.35
CA ALA A 150 -6.15 -9.56 -4.02
C ALA A 150 -6.15 -9.29 -2.49
N LEU A 151 -6.73 -10.20 -1.71
CA LEU A 151 -6.90 -10.09 -0.25
C LEU A 151 -5.56 -10.06 0.53
N LEU A 152 -4.47 -10.58 -0.04
CA LEU A 152 -3.21 -10.83 0.70
C LEU A 152 -2.02 -9.99 0.22
N ARG A 153 -2.15 -9.21 -0.86
CA ARG A 153 -1.13 -8.22 -1.26
C ARG A 153 -0.91 -7.12 -0.20
N ARG A 154 -1.87 -6.92 0.72
CA ARG A 154 -1.75 -5.99 1.87
C ARG A 154 -0.79 -6.46 2.96
N PHE A 155 -0.51 -7.76 3.08
CA PHE A 155 0.52 -8.25 3.98
C PHE A 155 1.91 -8.12 3.33
N SER A 156 2.31 -6.87 3.04
CA SER A 156 3.70 -6.53 2.74
C SER A 156 4.53 -6.67 4.01
N GLY A 157 4.83 -7.91 4.40
CA GLY A 157 5.69 -8.22 5.56
C GLY A 157 7.06 -7.55 5.48
N GLY A 158 7.49 -7.10 4.29
CA GLY A 158 8.71 -6.34 4.09
C GLY A 158 8.69 -4.97 4.74
N SER A 159 7.57 -4.23 4.69
CA SER A 159 7.48 -2.88 5.28
C SER A 159 7.48 -2.93 6.81
N LEU A 160 6.77 -3.90 7.40
CA LEU A 160 6.76 -4.14 8.84
C LEU A 160 8.15 -4.59 9.33
N MET A 161 8.79 -5.54 8.65
CA MET A 161 10.12 -6.03 9.05
C MET A 161 11.21 -4.95 8.93
N ILE A 162 11.17 -4.10 7.90
CA ILE A 162 12.08 -2.93 7.76
C ILE A 162 11.88 -1.95 8.92
N SER A 163 10.62 -1.68 9.33
CA SER A 163 10.30 -0.80 10.45
C SER A 163 10.70 -1.39 11.81
N SER A 164 10.43 -2.66 12.05
CA SER A 164 10.78 -3.37 13.29
C SER A 164 12.28 -3.48 13.50
N ILE A 165 13.05 -3.78 12.46
CA ILE A 165 14.51 -3.86 12.56
C ILE A 165 15.12 -2.46 12.71
N GLY A 166 14.56 -1.44 12.03
CA GLY A 166 14.92 -0.04 12.26
C GLY A 166 14.63 0.41 13.71
N ALA A 167 13.58 -0.11 14.35
CA ALA A 167 13.32 0.11 15.77
C ALA A 167 14.32 -0.62 16.68
N ILE A 168 14.59 -1.89 16.42
CA ILE A 168 15.55 -2.71 17.19
C ILE A 168 16.96 -2.12 17.12
N ALA A 169 17.42 -1.71 15.93
CA ALA A 169 18.72 -1.06 15.74
C ALA A 169 18.84 0.25 16.53
N ARG A 170 17.72 0.99 16.69
CA ARG A 170 17.66 2.22 17.51
C ARG A 170 17.73 1.92 19.01
N THR A 171 17.14 0.84 19.49
CA THR A 171 17.17 0.43 20.92
C THR A 171 18.51 -0.12 21.38
N PHE A 172 19.29 -0.77 20.52
CA PHE A 172 20.59 -1.37 20.90
C PHE A 172 21.80 -0.46 20.65
N THR A 173 21.61 0.79 20.22
CA THR A 173 22.71 1.77 20.08
C THR A 173 22.62 2.87 21.15
N PRO A 174 23.54 2.91 22.14
CA PRO A 174 23.53 3.91 23.20
C PRO A 174 23.75 5.33 22.67
N SER A 175 22.87 6.27 23.07
CA SER A 175 22.97 7.69 22.75
C SER A 175 24.06 8.36 23.60
N GLY A 176 25.11 8.89 22.95
CA GLY A 176 26.11 9.71 23.63
C GLY A 176 27.44 9.78 22.89
N THR A 177 27.85 11.00 22.48
CA THR A 177 29.07 11.45 21.76
C THR A 177 28.97 11.60 20.22
N LYS A 178 29.54 12.69 19.69
CA LYS A 178 29.50 13.09 18.25
C LYS A 178 30.06 12.03 17.29
N ASN A 179 31.14 11.32 17.68
CA ASN A 179 31.69 10.20 16.90
C ASN A 179 30.79 8.95 16.89
N ARG A 180 29.88 8.78 17.86
CA ARG A 180 28.88 7.71 17.82
C ARG A 180 27.69 8.06 16.93
N ALA A 181 27.31 9.33 16.83
CA ALA A 181 26.22 9.76 15.96
C ALA A 181 26.54 9.53 14.47
N SER A 182 27.76 9.87 14.02
CA SER A 182 28.20 9.59 12.64
C SER A 182 28.28 8.09 12.35
N ARG A 183 28.82 7.31 13.30
CA ARG A 183 28.86 5.85 13.21
C ARG A 183 27.46 5.22 13.15
N ARG A 184 26.52 5.74 13.93
CA ARG A 184 25.11 5.30 13.96
C ARG A 184 24.43 5.55 12.62
N ARG A 185 24.59 6.75 12.03
CA ARG A 185 24.06 7.04 10.69
C ARG A 185 24.64 6.13 9.61
N CYS A 186 25.95 5.83 9.68
CA CYS A 186 26.58 4.85 8.77
C CYS A 186 25.99 3.44 8.94
N ILE A 187 25.68 3.02 10.17
CA ILE A 187 25.03 1.74 10.45
C ILE A 187 23.59 1.73 9.93
N GLU A 188 22.81 2.78 10.19
CA GLU A 188 21.43 2.91 9.72
C GLU A 188 21.36 2.91 8.19
N ALA A 189 22.24 3.66 7.52
CA ALA A 189 22.29 3.73 6.07
C ALA A 189 22.72 2.40 5.44
N ALA A 190 23.73 1.73 6.01
CA ALA A 190 24.15 0.40 5.57
C ALA A 190 23.08 -0.67 5.81
N ALA A 191 22.42 -0.66 6.96
CA ALA A 191 21.36 -1.60 7.31
C ALA A 191 20.14 -1.42 6.41
N THR A 192 19.71 -0.17 6.21
CA THR A 192 18.61 0.17 5.30
C THR A 192 18.94 -0.28 3.87
N ALA A 193 20.18 -0.06 3.42
CA ALA A 193 20.62 -0.48 2.10
C ALA A 193 20.60 -2.00 1.93
N VAL A 194 21.19 -2.76 2.85
CA VAL A 194 21.19 -4.23 2.80
C VAL A 194 19.76 -4.76 2.84
N MET A 195 18.92 -4.25 3.75
CA MET A 195 17.52 -4.67 3.88
C MET A 195 16.69 -4.34 2.64
N HIS A 196 16.85 -3.17 2.05
CA HIS A 196 16.09 -2.78 0.86
C HIS A 196 16.48 -3.63 -0.36
N VAL A 197 17.76 -3.95 -0.49
CA VAL A 197 18.26 -4.81 -1.57
C VAL A 197 17.76 -6.25 -1.39
N ASP A 198 17.91 -6.82 -0.20
CA ASP A 198 17.62 -8.24 0.05
C ASP A 198 16.12 -8.52 0.29
N PHE A 199 15.38 -7.55 0.86
CA PHE A 199 13.99 -7.69 1.31
C PHE A 199 13.03 -6.59 0.79
N GLY A 200 13.35 -5.88 -0.29
CA GLY A 200 12.47 -4.86 -0.88
C GLY A 200 11.46 -5.39 -1.92
N GLY A 201 10.21 -4.90 -1.85
CA GLY A 201 9.16 -5.13 -2.85
C GLY A 201 8.86 -6.62 -3.13
N HIS A 202 8.77 -7.00 -4.40
CA HIS A 202 8.49 -8.39 -4.80
C HIS A 202 9.58 -9.41 -4.42
N ARG A 203 10.75 -8.97 -3.95
CA ARG A 203 11.86 -9.85 -3.49
C ARG A 203 11.59 -10.43 -2.11
N THR A 204 10.90 -9.69 -1.24
CA THR A 204 10.63 -10.08 0.15
C THR A 204 9.96 -11.44 0.24
N ARG A 205 8.96 -11.69 -0.63
CA ARG A 205 8.23 -12.98 -0.62
C ARG A 205 9.16 -14.16 -0.85
N TRP A 206 10.10 -14.04 -1.80
CA TRP A 206 11.04 -15.09 -2.13
C TRP A 206 12.13 -15.24 -1.07
N ALA A 207 12.61 -14.14 -0.52
CA ALA A 207 13.57 -14.13 0.57
C ALA A 207 13.00 -14.82 1.83
N LEU A 208 11.82 -14.39 2.27
CA LEU A 208 11.15 -14.94 3.44
C LEU A 208 10.77 -16.41 3.25
N SER A 209 10.23 -16.77 2.07
CA SER A 209 9.93 -18.16 1.75
C SER A 209 11.19 -19.02 1.77
N SER A 210 12.32 -18.50 1.26
CA SER A 210 13.61 -19.22 1.32
C SER A 210 14.04 -19.48 2.76
N ILE A 211 13.96 -18.48 3.65
CA ILE A 211 14.32 -18.63 5.06
C ILE A 211 13.41 -19.65 5.75
N THR A 212 12.10 -19.56 5.53
CA THR A 212 11.12 -20.49 6.11
C THR A 212 11.37 -21.93 5.64
N HIS A 213 11.53 -22.16 4.34
CA HIS A 213 11.78 -23.51 3.82
C HIS A 213 13.15 -24.06 4.22
N LEU A 214 14.18 -23.20 4.37
CA LEU A 214 15.47 -23.60 4.93
C LEU A 214 15.33 -24.07 6.38
N GLY A 215 14.63 -23.30 7.22
CA GLY A 215 14.35 -23.68 8.61
C GLY A 215 13.67 -25.04 8.71
N TRP A 216 12.59 -25.25 7.95
CA TRP A 216 11.90 -26.54 7.89
C TRP A 216 12.77 -27.68 7.33
N THR A 217 13.62 -27.41 6.35
CA THR A 217 14.56 -28.41 5.81
C THR A 217 15.52 -28.88 6.88
N VAL A 218 16.10 -27.94 7.63
CA VAL A 218 17.06 -28.24 8.70
C VAL A 218 16.38 -28.91 9.89
N PHE A 219 15.15 -28.52 10.24
CA PHE A 219 14.33 -29.23 11.22
C PHE A 219 14.10 -30.69 10.80
N ASN A 220 13.66 -30.93 9.56
CA ASN A 220 13.43 -32.28 9.07
C ASN A 220 14.72 -33.10 9.00
N LEU A 221 15.87 -32.47 8.72
CA LEU A 221 17.16 -33.15 8.75
C LEU A 221 17.55 -33.56 10.18
N GLY A 222 17.43 -32.66 11.15
CA GLY A 222 17.69 -32.97 12.56
C GLY A 222 16.75 -34.05 13.11
N LEU A 223 15.46 -33.95 12.78
CA LEU A 223 14.45 -34.97 13.05
C LEU A 223 14.82 -36.33 12.44
N LEU A 224 15.17 -36.37 11.15
CA LEU A 224 15.52 -37.60 10.43
C LEU A 224 16.77 -38.26 11.02
N ILE A 225 17.81 -37.47 11.31
CA ILE A 225 19.05 -37.97 11.93
C ILE A 225 18.74 -38.56 13.31
N ALA A 226 17.96 -37.85 14.14
CA ALA A 226 17.59 -38.33 15.46
C ALA A 226 16.74 -39.61 15.40
N LEU A 227 15.74 -39.68 14.51
CA LEU A 227 14.96 -40.89 14.30
C LEU A 227 15.85 -42.06 13.89
N LEU A 228 16.80 -41.87 12.96
CA LEU A 228 17.72 -42.93 12.55
C LEU A 228 18.61 -43.41 13.71
N VAL A 229 19.14 -42.49 14.52
CA VAL A 229 19.96 -42.84 15.70
C VAL A 229 19.14 -43.58 16.74
N ILE A 230 17.97 -43.04 17.11
CA ILE A 230 17.09 -43.62 18.13
C ILE A 230 16.61 -45.01 17.72
N LEU A 231 16.10 -45.16 16.48
CA LEU A 231 15.64 -46.45 15.94
C LEU A 231 16.76 -47.47 15.73
N SER A 232 18.02 -47.03 15.65
CA SER A 232 19.18 -47.92 15.54
C SER A 232 19.66 -48.46 16.88
N VAL A 233 19.39 -47.76 17.98
CA VAL A 233 19.90 -48.09 19.33
C VAL A 233 18.81 -48.64 20.24
N GLN A 234 17.54 -48.34 19.96
CA GLN A 234 16.40 -48.75 20.78
C GLN A 234 15.41 -49.59 19.97
N ARG A 235 14.75 -50.53 20.66
CA ARG A 235 13.65 -51.31 20.09
C ARG A 235 12.33 -50.56 20.30
N PHE A 236 11.60 -50.34 19.20
CA PHE A 236 10.23 -49.84 19.22
C PHE A 236 9.31 -50.86 18.55
N ASP A 237 8.19 -51.15 19.21
CA ASP A 237 7.07 -51.85 18.58
C ASP A 237 6.06 -50.79 18.13
N PHE A 238 5.58 -50.91 16.90
CA PHE A 238 4.64 -49.95 16.29
C PHE A 238 3.29 -50.61 16.10
N GLY A 239 2.23 -49.85 16.33
CA GLY A 239 0.87 -50.28 16.06
C GLY A 239 -0.05 -49.10 15.81
N TRP A 240 -1.34 -49.37 15.76
CA TRP A 240 -2.36 -48.32 15.71
C TRP A 240 -3.57 -48.69 16.56
N GLU A 241 -4.19 -47.64 17.07
CA GLU A 241 -5.41 -47.69 17.88
C GLU A 241 -6.21 -46.41 17.65
N THR A 242 -7.52 -46.53 17.73
CA THR A 242 -8.46 -45.41 17.57
C THR A 242 -9.68 -45.65 18.43
N THR A 243 -10.19 -44.60 19.06
CA THR A 243 -11.43 -44.65 19.85
C THR A 243 -12.67 -44.34 19.00
N ILE A 244 -12.51 -43.57 17.91
CA ILE A 244 -13.62 -43.01 17.13
C ILE A 244 -13.69 -43.58 15.71
N GLY A 245 -12.54 -43.81 15.05
CA GLY A 245 -12.51 -44.20 13.64
C GLY A 245 -12.68 -45.71 13.43
N SER A 246 -13.11 -46.09 12.23
CA SER A 246 -13.24 -47.52 11.87
C SER A 246 -11.93 -48.10 11.34
N ASP A 247 -11.74 -49.40 11.50
CA ASP A 247 -10.61 -50.16 10.96
C ASP A 247 -10.38 -49.91 9.47
N ALA A 248 -11.46 -49.77 8.70
CA ALA A 248 -11.39 -49.55 7.26
C ALA A 248 -10.70 -48.22 6.91
N VAL A 249 -10.98 -47.16 7.68
CA VAL A 249 -10.37 -45.83 7.48
C VAL A 249 -8.87 -45.86 7.74
N PHE A 250 -8.43 -46.50 8.83
CA PHE A 250 -7.01 -46.56 9.18
C PHE A 250 -6.21 -47.51 8.28
N LYS A 251 -6.82 -48.59 7.79
CA LYS A 251 -6.21 -49.45 6.75
C LYS A 251 -5.98 -48.68 5.46
N GLU A 252 -6.98 -47.90 5.03
CA GLU A 252 -6.85 -47.11 3.81
C GLU A 252 -5.88 -45.93 3.98
N ALA A 253 -5.89 -45.28 5.15
CA ALA A 253 -4.90 -44.25 5.48
C ALA A 253 -3.47 -44.81 5.48
N GLY A 254 -3.24 -45.97 6.11
CA GLY A 254 -1.96 -46.66 6.10
C GLY A 254 -1.51 -47.01 4.67
N ARG A 255 -2.44 -47.45 3.81
CA ARG A 255 -2.16 -47.68 2.40
C ARG A 255 -1.73 -46.40 1.69
N ILE A 256 -2.49 -45.31 1.82
CA ILE A 256 -2.24 -44.03 1.13
C ILE A 256 -0.89 -43.44 1.53
N VAL A 257 -0.61 -43.38 2.83
CA VAL A 257 0.67 -42.87 3.36
C VAL A 257 1.84 -43.71 2.86
N SER A 258 1.68 -45.02 2.72
CA SER A 258 2.73 -45.93 2.27
C SER A 258 3.11 -45.80 0.80
N ILE A 259 2.25 -45.22 -0.06
CA ILE A 259 2.46 -45.22 -1.53
C ILE A 259 3.78 -44.56 -1.91
N ALA A 260 4.05 -43.33 -1.45
CA ALA A 260 5.23 -42.59 -1.88
C ALA A 260 6.53 -43.13 -1.26
N PRO A 261 6.60 -43.47 0.05
CA PRO A 261 7.74 -44.17 0.63
C PRO A 261 8.05 -45.50 -0.06
N GLN A 262 7.03 -46.31 -0.39
CA GLN A 262 7.21 -47.58 -1.10
C GLN A 262 7.83 -47.39 -2.48
N LYS A 263 7.36 -46.38 -3.24
CA LYS A 263 7.94 -46.04 -4.55
C LYS A 263 9.40 -45.59 -4.45
N MET A 264 9.81 -45.02 -3.32
CA MET A 264 11.19 -44.63 -3.03
C MET A 264 12.05 -45.79 -2.49
N GLY A 265 11.49 -47.01 -2.38
CA GLY A 265 12.21 -48.21 -1.97
C GLY A 265 12.27 -48.45 -0.46
N PHE A 266 11.50 -47.72 0.34
CA PHE A 266 11.42 -47.98 1.79
C PHE A 266 10.60 -49.24 2.07
N PRO A 267 11.01 -50.08 3.03
CA PRO A 267 10.16 -51.16 3.50
C PRO A 267 8.94 -50.52 4.19
N VAL A 268 7.75 -50.92 3.76
CA VAL A 268 6.48 -50.43 4.32
C VAL A 268 5.58 -51.61 4.66
N PRO A 269 4.69 -51.49 5.67
CA PRO A 269 3.81 -52.59 6.05
C PRO A 269 2.81 -52.89 4.94
N SER A 270 2.58 -54.17 4.69
CA SER A 270 1.51 -54.62 3.79
C SER A 270 0.13 -54.31 4.39
N ARG A 271 -0.94 -54.41 3.59
CA ARG A 271 -2.31 -54.24 4.09
C ARG A 271 -2.65 -55.23 5.19
N GLU A 272 -2.12 -56.45 5.08
CA GLU A 272 -2.28 -57.52 6.06
C GLU A 272 -1.48 -57.21 7.34
N THR A 273 -0.24 -56.73 7.18
CA THR A 273 0.60 -56.28 8.31
C THR A 273 -0.06 -55.14 9.09
N PHE A 274 -0.66 -54.15 8.40
CA PHE A 274 -1.44 -53.09 9.06
C PHE A 274 -2.66 -53.64 9.80
N ALA A 275 -3.37 -54.60 9.22
CA ALA A 275 -4.54 -55.19 9.87
C ALA A 275 -4.17 -55.96 11.15
N ALA A 276 -3.03 -56.64 11.14
CA ALA A 276 -2.51 -57.39 12.29
C ALA A 276 -1.90 -56.49 13.37
N ALA A 277 -1.34 -55.33 13.01
CA ALA A 277 -0.68 -54.39 13.93
C ALA A 277 -1.64 -53.50 14.75
N ARG A 278 -2.89 -53.93 14.95
CA ARG A 278 -3.85 -53.22 15.80
C ARG A 278 -3.47 -53.46 17.27
N ILE A 279 -3.36 -52.38 18.04
CA ILE A 279 -3.11 -52.46 19.48
C ILE A 279 -4.46 -52.84 20.13
N ASP A 280 -4.60 -54.09 20.54
CA ASP A 280 -5.78 -54.60 21.24
C ASP A 280 -5.43 -54.88 22.72
N PRO A 281 -6.06 -54.19 23.70
CA PRO A 281 -5.80 -54.41 25.12
C PRO A 281 -6.25 -55.78 25.64
N SER A 282 -7.02 -56.56 24.87
CA SER A 282 -7.59 -57.86 25.28
C SER A 282 -6.76 -59.08 24.88
N VAL A 283 -5.74 -58.92 24.01
CA VAL A 283 -4.91 -60.02 23.52
C VAL A 283 -3.55 -60.02 24.23
N LYS A 284 -3.38 -60.93 25.19
CA LYS A 284 -2.05 -61.25 25.75
C LYS A 284 -1.25 -62.02 24.70
N GLU A 285 -0.13 -61.43 24.26
CA GLU A 285 0.98 -61.98 23.46
C GLU A 285 0.77 -63.42 22.97
N SER A 286 0.26 -63.58 21.76
CA SER A 286 0.59 -64.76 20.97
C SER A 286 2.09 -64.72 20.67
N VAL A 287 2.78 -65.83 20.96
CA VAL A 287 4.19 -66.05 20.65
C VAL A 287 4.40 -65.96 19.13
N GLU A 288 4.52 -64.74 18.62
CA GLU A 288 5.00 -64.50 17.26
C GLU A 288 6.49 -64.85 17.22
N THR A 289 6.90 -65.60 16.21
CA THR A 289 8.31 -65.97 16.02
C THR A 289 9.14 -64.68 15.94
N ASP A 290 10.27 -64.61 16.65
CA ASP A 290 11.12 -63.41 16.74
C ASP A 290 11.45 -62.76 15.38
N SER A 291 11.52 -63.58 14.31
CA SER A 291 11.76 -63.15 12.94
C SER A 291 10.60 -62.39 12.29
N SER A 292 9.35 -62.75 12.59
CA SER A 292 8.14 -62.07 12.10
C SER A 292 8.01 -60.69 12.73
N ALA A 293 8.13 -60.63 14.06
CA ALA A 293 8.06 -59.38 14.81
C ALA A 293 9.18 -58.41 14.42
N ALA A 294 10.40 -58.91 14.16
CA ALA A 294 11.51 -58.10 13.66
C ALA A 294 11.25 -57.51 12.26
N LYS A 295 10.61 -58.28 11.36
CA LYS A 295 10.22 -57.81 10.03
C LYS A 295 9.17 -56.70 10.11
N THR A 296 8.13 -56.90 10.94
CA THR A 296 7.07 -55.90 11.15
C THR A 296 7.64 -54.58 11.68
N ARG A 297 8.52 -54.63 12.69
CA ARG A 297 9.21 -53.42 13.20
C ARG A 297 9.99 -52.70 12.11
N LYS A 298 10.72 -53.44 11.27
CA LYS A 298 11.50 -52.86 10.16
C LYS A 298 10.61 -52.18 9.13
N GLU A 299 9.46 -52.75 8.81
CA GLU A 299 8.47 -52.17 7.89
C GLU A 299 7.87 -50.86 8.43
N PHE A 300 7.48 -50.81 9.71
CA PHE A 300 6.96 -49.59 10.32
C PHE A 300 8.03 -48.49 10.50
N SER A 301 9.25 -48.86 10.90
CA SER A 301 10.39 -47.94 10.93
C SER A 301 10.70 -47.38 9.54
N GLY A 302 10.67 -48.22 8.51
CA GLY A 302 10.86 -47.81 7.12
C GLY A 302 9.77 -46.86 6.62
N LEU A 303 8.51 -47.14 6.97
CA LEU A 303 7.39 -46.23 6.70
C LEU A 303 7.58 -44.87 7.36
N LEU A 304 7.96 -44.83 8.63
CA LEU A 304 8.18 -43.59 9.37
C LEU A 304 9.30 -42.75 8.74
N VAL A 305 10.49 -43.34 8.58
CA VAL A 305 11.66 -42.68 7.99
C VAL A 305 11.36 -42.23 6.56
N GLY A 306 10.76 -43.11 5.76
CA GLY A 306 10.37 -42.81 4.38
C GLY A 306 9.33 -41.70 4.29
N SER A 307 8.36 -41.65 5.21
CA SER A 307 7.34 -40.59 5.25
C SER A 307 7.95 -39.24 5.62
N VAL A 308 8.85 -39.19 6.61
CA VAL A 308 9.57 -37.96 6.97
C VAL A 308 10.43 -37.47 5.80
N LEU A 309 11.12 -38.37 5.11
CA LEU A 309 11.94 -38.03 3.96
C LEU A 309 11.09 -37.49 2.80
N VAL A 310 10.02 -38.20 2.44
CA VAL A 310 9.25 -37.94 1.22
C VAL A 310 8.24 -36.80 1.41
N TYR A 311 7.51 -36.79 2.52
CA TYR A 311 6.46 -35.79 2.77
C TYR A 311 6.95 -34.59 3.56
N GLY A 312 8.03 -34.73 4.35
CA GLY A 312 8.65 -33.64 5.11
C GLY A 312 9.82 -33.00 4.35
N LEU A 313 10.94 -33.72 4.26
CA LEU A 313 12.21 -33.14 3.79
C LEU A 313 12.20 -32.77 2.30
N THR A 314 11.79 -33.70 1.43
CA THR A 314 11.86 -33.56 -0.04
C THR A 314 11.13 -32.31 -0.55
N PRO A 315 9.83 -32.08 -0.24
CA PRO A 315 9.14 -30.88 -0.72
C PRO A 315 9.78 -29.59 -0.19
N ARG A 316 10.34 -29.60 1.04
CA ARG A 316 11.00 -28.43 1.63
C ARG A 316 12.30 -28.09 0.91
N VAL A 317 13.11 -29.09 0.55
CA VAL A 317 14.34 -28.91 -0.23
C VAL A 317 14.03 -28.34 -1.61
N ILE A 318 13.00 -28.87 -2.29
CA ILE A 318 12.58 -28.38 -3.61
C ILE A 318 12.14 -26.91 -3.51
N LEU A 319 11.24 -26.59 -2.57
CA LEU A 319 10.71 -25.23 -2.41
C LEU A 319 11.78 -24.24 -1.95
N PHE A 320 12.68 -24.65 -1.05
CA PHE A 320 13.84 -23.84 -0.67
C PHE A 320 14.68 -23.50 -1.90
N THR A 321 15.00 -24.50 -2.73
CA THR A 321 15.83 -24.32 -3.92
C THR A 321 15.16 -23.36 -4.91
N ILE A 322 13.87 -23.55 -5.21
CA ILE A 322 13.10 -22.69 -6.11
C ILE A 322 13.06 -21.25 -5.56
N CYS A 323 12.65 -21.07 -4.31
CA CYS A 323 12.54 -19.74 -3.70
C CYS A 323 13.90 -19.04 -3.65
N PHE A 324 14.96 -19.77 -3.32
CA PHE A 324 16.31 -19.23 -3.25
C PHE A 324 16.82 -18.79 -4.61
N ILE A 325 16.60 -19.60 -5.66
CA ILE A 325 16.95 -19.23 -7.05
C ILE A 325 16.18 -17.98 -7.47
N MET A 326 14.88 -17.91 -7.17
CA MET A 326 14.05 -16.75 -7.53
C MET A 326 14.47 -15.49 -6.77
N TRP A 327 14.78 -15.63 -5.48
CA TRP A 327 15.35 -14.54 -4.68
C TRP A 327 16.68 -14.06 -5.27
N LYS A 328 17.64 -14.97 -5.52
CA LYS A 328 18.94 -14.63 -6.11
C LYS A 328 18.79 -13.98 -7.49
N ARG A 329 17.88 -14.48 -8.34
CA ARG A 329 17.60 -13.86 -9.64
C ARG A 329 17.04 -12.45 -9.50
N ALA A 330 16.10 -12.24 -8.59
CA ALA A 330 15.48 -10.94 -8.38
C ALA A 330 16.47 -9.93 -7.75
N THR A 331 17.32 -10.37 -6.82
CA THR A 331 18.38 -9.52 -6.23
C THR A 331 19.50 -9.19 -7.23
N ARG A 332 19.87 -10.11 -8.14
CA ARG A 332 20.87 -9.81 -9.19
C ARG A 332 20.38 -8.78 -10.21
N ARG A 333 19.06 -8.74 -10.46
CA ARG A 333 18.41 -7.76 -11.33
C ARG A 333 18.08 -6.44 -10.63
N TRP A 334 18.30 -6.36 -9.33
CA TRP A 334 18.07 -5.12 -8.61
C TRP A 334 19.03 -4.04 -9.10
N ARG A 335 18.50 -2.82 -9.18
CA ARG A 335 19.20 -1.60 -9.53
C ARG A 335 18.77 -0.49 -8.56
N PRO A 336 19.70 0.35 -8.11
CA PRO A 336 19.34 1.50 -7.28
C PRO A 336 18.50 2.50 -8.09
N ASP A 337 17.50 3.09 -7.45
CA ASP A 337 16.77 4.22 -8.02
C ASP A 337 17.64 5.49 -7.95
N THR A 338 18.25 5.81 -9.09
CA THR A 338 19.14 6.96 -9.24
C THR A 338 18.40 8.30 -9.28
N GLY A 339 17.07 8.30 -9.33
CA GLY A 339 16.24 9.51 -9.31
C GLY A 339 16.04 10.12 -7.92
N SER A 340 16.44 9.43 -6.85
CA SER A 340 16.27 9.94 -5.49
C SER A 340 17.27 11.03 -5.12
N ALA A 341 16.87 11.97 -4.26
CA ALA A 341 17.66 13.15 -3.88
C ALA A 341 19.08 12.79 -3.35
N GLY A 342 19.23 11.64 -2.68
CA GLY A 342 20.52 11.15 -2.20
C GLY A 342 21.51 10.75 -3.30
N PHE A 343 21.04 10.43 -4.51
CA PHE A 343 21.89 10.06 -5.65
C PHE A 343 22.37 11.27 -6.47
N ALA A 344 21.72 12.43 -6.35
CA ALA A 344 22.05 13.61 -7.15
C ALA A 344 23.55 14.01 -7.09
N PRO A 345 24.24 13.97 -5.94
CA PRO A 345 25.68 14.25 -5.88
C PRO A 345 26.53 13.16 -6.55
N LEU A 346 26.15 11.89 -6.43
CA LEU A 346 26.87 10.75 -7.00
C LEU A 346 26.75 10.72 -8.53
N MET A 347 25.58 11.10 -9.05
CA MET A 347 25.32 11.18 -10.48
C MET A 347 26.18 12.24 -11.19
N ARG A 348 26.59 13.31 -10.50
CA ARG A 348 27.51 14.34 -11.05
C ARG A 348 28.86 13.77 -11.48
N TRP A 349 29.29 12.65 -10.89
CA TRP A 349 30.58 12.03 -11.18
C TRP A 349 30.47 10.63 -11.82
N GLY A 350 29.39 9.90 -11.51
CA GLY A 350 29.15 8.55 -12.01
C GLY A 350 28.48 8.49 -13.39
N ALA A 351 27.71 9.51 -13.78
CA ALA A 351 27.18 9.60 -15.13
C ALA A 351 28.33 9.81 -16.13
N HIS A 352 28.22 9.23 -17.33
CA HIS A 352 29.16 9.62 -18.38
C HIS A 352 29.03 11.13 -18.60
N SER A 353 30.15 11.85 -18.62
CA SER A 353 30.30 13.00 -19.50
C SER A 353 30.12 12.50 -20.94
N ALA A 354 28.89 12.20 -21.31
CA ALA A 354 28.45 12.10 -22.70
C ALA A 354 28.02 13.49 -23.17
N VAL A 355 28.81 14.49 -22.81
CA VAL A 355 29.03 15.69 -23.62
C VAL A 355 30.50 16.02 -23.36
N GLU A 356 31.37 15.25 -23.99
CA GLU A 356 32.57 15.87 -24.54
C GLU A 356 32.02 16.89 -25.54
N VAL A 357 31.76 18.12 -25.05
CA VAL A 357 31.71 19.28 -25.92
C VAL A 357 33.14 19.35 -26.43
N GLU A 358 33.39 18.64 -27.52
CA GLU A 358 34.43 19.02 -28.43
C GLU A 358 34.10 20.48 -28.75
N ILE A 359 34.91 21.38 -28.21
CA ILE A 359 34.93 22.77 -28.62
C ILE A 359 35.48 22.72 -30.05
N VAL A 360 34.61 22.35 -30.99
CA VAL A 360 34.82 22.62 -32.41
C VAL A 360 34.59 24.11 -32.54
N LYS A 361 35.70 24.84 -32.55
CA LYS A 361 35.77 26.19 -33.12
C LYS A 361 35.43 26.08 -34.60
N ASP A 362 34.57 27.01 -35.04
CA ASP A 362 34.16 27.31 -36.42
C ASP A 362 33.36 26.16 -37.08
N GLU A 363 32.17 26.33 -37.66
CA GLU A 363 31.65 27.42 -38.51
C GLU A 363 30.10 27.19 -38.72
N PRO A 364 29.35 27.98 -39.53
CA PRO A 364 28.29 28.88 -39.08
C PRO A 364 26.83 28.42 -39.35
N LEU A 365 25.90 29.21 -38.78
CA LEU A 365 24.47 29.41 -39.12
C LEU A 365 23.87 28.49 -40.20
N ALA A 366 23.10 27.49 -39.79
CA ALA A 366 22.04 26.89 -40.61
C ALA A 366 21.01 26.15 -39.75
N LYS A 367 20.21 26.89 -38.99
CA LYS A 367 18.85 26.45 -38.59
C LYS A 367 18.01 27.65 -38.19
N GLU A 368 17.78 28.52 -39.17
CA GLU A 368 16.77 29.58 -39.15
C GLU A 368 15.35 29.07 -39.45
N LEU A 369 15.16 27.76 -39.62
CA LEU A 369 13.88 27.16 -40.06
C LEU A 369 12.93 26.69 -38.93
N ASP A 370 13.27 26.86 -37.64
CA ASP A 370 12.33 26.63 -36.51
C ASP A 370 11.89 27.94 -35.82
N ARG A 371 12.36 29.10 -36.28
CA ARG A 371 11.99 30.41 -35.70
C ARG A 371 10.57 30.85 -36.09
N GLU A 372 10.06 30.43 -37.24
CA GLU A 372 8.74 30.87 -37.73
C GLU A 372 7.55 30.05 -37.16
N GLU A 373 7.70 28.75 -36.88
CA GLU A 373 6.63 27.98 -36.22
C GLU A 373 6.50 28.30 -34.74
N THR A 374 7.62 28.61 -34.07
CA THR A 374 7.67 28.79 -32.61
C THR A 374 7.03 30.12 -32.15
N GLY A 375 7.08 31.17 -32.96
CA GLY A 375 6.39 32.45 -32.70
C GLY A 375 4.90 32.43 -33.04
N SER A 376 4.42 31.47 -33.83
CA SER A 376 3.05 31.46 -34.36
C SER A 376 1.96 31.05 -33.35
N THR A 377 2.32 30.35 -32.28
CA THR A 377 1.35 29.85 -31.27
C THR A 377 1.00 30.87 -30.18
N LEU A 378 1.87 31.85 -29.91
CA LEU A 378 1.57 33.02 -29.09
C LEU A 378 0.87 34.14 -29.90
N ARG A 379 0.87 34.03 -31.23
CA ARG A 379 0.41 35.05 -32.18
C ARG A 379 -1.11 35.23 -32.25
N ARG A 380 -1.87 34.50 -31.43
CA ARG A 380 -3.33 34.52 -31.45
C ARG A 380 -3.95 34.27 -30.08
N ALA A 381 -3.79 35.20 -29.12
CA ALA A 381 -4.81 35.40 -28.10
C ALA A 381 -4.59 36.70 -27.31
N SER A 382 -5.58 37.59 -27.35
CA SER A 382 -5.92 38.44 -26.21
C SER A 382 -6.49 37.52 -25.11
N GLY A 383 -5.66 36.67 -24.50
CA GLY A 383 -6.16 35.58 -23.65
C GLY A 383 -5.10 34.96 -22.77
N SER A 384 -5.57 34.45 -21.63
CA SER A 384 -4.78 33.92 -20.53
C SER A 384 -3.89 32.75 -20.94
N ALA A 385 -2.77 32.59 -20.25
CA ALA A 385 -1.86 31.46 -20.42
C ALA A 385 -1.92 30.53 -19.20
N ILE A 386 -1.74 29.22 -19.40
CA ILE A 386 -1.73 28.22 -18.31
C ILE A 386 -0.43 27.42 -18.30
N LEU A 387 0.09 27.15 -17.11
CA LEU A 387 1.24 26.26 -16.90
C LEU A 387 1.03 25.40 -15.66
N GLY A 388 1.57 24.18 -15.69
CA GLY A 388 1.65 23.30 -14.53
C GLY A 388 3.04 23.35 -13.92
N LEU A 389 3.18 23.66 -12.64
CA LEU A 389 4.48 23.71 -11.97
C LEU A 389 4.66 22.48 -11.08
N GLU A 390 5.66 21.65 -11.41
CA GLU A 390 5.94 20.39 -10.71
C GLU A 390 4.68 19.49 -10.56
N LEU A 391 3.87 19.48 -11.62
CA LEU A 391 2.54 18.85 -11.65
C LEU A 391 2.59 17.50 -12.38
N GLU A 392 1.92 16.48 -11.85
CA GLU A 392 1.55 15.29 -12.64
C GLU A 392 0.31 15.60 -13.48
N PRO A 393 0.24 15.19 -14.76
CA PRO A 393 -0.94 15.44 -15.60
C PRO A 393 -2.24 14.97 -14.91
N PRO A 394 -3.26 15.84 -14.78
CA PRO A 394 -4.52 15.47 -14.11
C PRO A 394 -5.33 14.50 -14.98
N SER A 395 -6.27 13.77 -14.34
CA SER A 395 -7.12 12.79 -15.03
C SER A 395 -7.97 13.37 -16.16
N CYS A 396 -8.32 14.66 -16.07
CA CYS A 396 -9.09 15.39 -17.08
C CYS A 396 -8.29 15.78 -18.35
N GLY A 397 -6.99 15.46 -18.38
CA GLY A 397 -6.07 15.84 -19.46
C GLY A 397 -5.44 17.23 -19.26
N TRP A 398 -4.49 17.57 -20.13
CA TRP A 398 -3.78 18.86 -20.11
C TRP A 398 -3.81 19.53 -21.49
N PRO A 399 -4.12 20.83 -21.58
CA PRO A 399 -4.65 21.69 -20.51
C PRO A 399 -6.06 21.26 -20.07
N PRO A 400 -6.48 21.57 -18.83
CA PRO A 400 -7.79 21.15 -18.34
C PRO A 400 -8.94 21.77 -19.16
N PRO A 401 -9.99 20.98 -19.48
CA PRO A 401 -11.07 21.42 -20.35
C PRO A 401 -11.96 22.47 -19.68
N CYS A 402 -11.74 23.75 -20.02
CA CYS A 402 -12.43 24.90 -19.43
C CYS A 402 -13.38 25.64 -20.40
N GLY A 403 -13.45 25.22 -21.68
CA GLY A 403 -14.31 25.86 -22.68
C GLY A 403 -13.87 27.25 -23.15
N ALA A 404 -12.68 27.71 -22.72
CA ALA A 404 -12.08 28.98 -23.13
C ALA A 404 -10.78 28.77 -23.93
N THR A 405 -10.43 29.74 -24.77
CA THR A 405 -9.14 29.74 -25.48
C THR A 405 -8.02 30.11 -24.50
N ILE A 406 -7.13 29.17 -24.22
CA ILE A 406 -5.96 29.35 -23.34
C ILE A 406 -4.69 28.99 -24.10
N VAL A 407 -3.64 29.79 -23.90
CA VAL A 407 -2.28 29.42 -24.36
C VAL A 407 -1.68 28.41 -23.39
N ASP A 408 -1.41 27.20 -23.89
CA ASP A 408 -0.72 26.15 -23.13
C ASP A 408 0.80 26.39 -23.12
N LEU A 409 1.37 26.61 -21.93
CA LEU A 409 2.80 26.74 -21.70
C LEU A 409 3.44 25.42 -21.20
N GLY A 410 2.64 24.36 -21.06
CA GLY A 410 3.06 23.02 -20.67
C GLY A 410 3.23 22.82 -19.16
N ILE A 411 3.73 21.63 -18.82
CA ILE A 411 4.05 21.23 -17.45
C ILE A 411 5.57 21.34 -17.25
N LEU A 412 5.97 22.20 -16.31
CA LEU A 412 7.36 22.53 -16.01
C LEU A 412 7.89 21.61 -14.92
N SER A 413 8.69 20.62 -15.32
CA SER A 413 9.25 19.61 -14.40
C SER A 413 10.74 19.83 -14.13
N SER A 414 11.52 20.25 -15.13
CA SER A 414 12.97 20.47 -15.04
C SER A 414 13.36 21.95 -14.98
N ARG A 415 14.64 22.23 -14.72
CA ARG A 415 15.19 23.61 -14.74
C ARG A 415 15.25 24.14 -16.17
N GLU A 416 15.52 23.26 -17.13
CA GLU A 416 15.54 23.52 -18.56
C GLU A 416 14.16 23.94 -19.05
N ASP A 417 13.09 23.22 -18.66
CA ASP A 417 11.70 23.55 -18.99
C ASP A 417 11.32 24.94 -18.46
N ARG A 418 11.67 25.23 -17.20
CA ARG A 418 11.39 26.52 -16.55
C ARG A 418 12.06 27.66 -17.30
N ASN A 419 13.35 27.52 -17.63
CA ASN A 419 14.08 28.55 -18.36
C ASN A 419 13.60 28.68 -19.82
N ALA A 420 13.20 27.58 -20.47
CA ALA A 420 12.64 27.61 -21.81
C ALA A 420 11.27 28.31 -21.84
N CYS A 421 10.42 28.05 -20.85
CA CYS A 421 9.12 28.71 -20.69
C CYS A 421 9.28 30.21 -20.42
N ILE A 422 10.17 30.61 -19.50
CA ILE A 422 10.47 32.03 -19.25
C ILE A 422 10.93 32.73 -20.53
N ARG A 423 11.89 32.14 -21.27
CA ARG A 423 12.32 32.72 -22.56
C ARG A 423 11.19 32.79 -23.59
N ARG A 424 10.29 31.81 -23.59
CA ARG A 424 9.13 31.79 -24.50
C ARG A 424 8.15 32.92 -24.20
N ILE A 425 7.97 33.27 -22.93
CA ILE A 425 7.16 34.43 -22.52
C ILE A 425 7.90 35.74 -22.85
N GLU A 426 9.20 35.84 -22.54
CA GLU A 426 10.01 37.05 -22.77
C GLU A 426 10.14 37.42 -24.26
N VAL A 427 10.16 36.43 -25.16
CA VAL A 427 10.28 36.64 -26.62
C VAL A 427 8.92 36.81 -27.29
N ALA A 428 7.81 36.63 -26.56
CA ALA A 428 6.48 36.82 -27.12
C ALA A 428 6.21 38.29 -27.45
N GLU A 429 5.62 38.58 -28.63
CA GLU A 429 5.24 39.95 -29.01
C GLU A 429 4.15 40.54 -28.11
N THR A 430 3.33 39.70 -27.48
CA THR A 430 2.25 40.10 -26.58
C THR A 430 2.30 39.29 -25.28
N ALA A 431 2.41 39.99 -24.14
CA ALA A 431 2.33 39.37 -22.83
C ALA A 431 0.89 38.89 -22.53
N PRO A 432 0.71 37.77 -21.80
CA PRO A 432 -0.61 37.29 -21.43
C PRO A 432 -1.26 38.24 -20.42
N ALA A 433 -2.56 38.52 -20.56
CA ALA A 433 -3.26 39.37 -19.57
C ALA A 433 -3.44 38.68 -18.20
N ARG A 434 -3.47 37.34 -18.18
CA ARG A 434 -3.51 36.54 -16.96
C ARG A 434 -2.61 35.32 -17.10
N LEU A 435 -1.92 35.00 -16.02
CA LEU A 435 -1.08 33.81 -15.93
C LEU A 435 -1.69 32.85 -14.91
N VAL A 436 -2.16 31.70 -15.39
CA VAL A 436 -2.73 30.64 -14.57
C VAL A 436 -1.64 29.62 -14.23
N VAL A 437 -1.29 29.51 -12.96
CA VAL A 437 -0.26 28.58 -12.47
C VAL A 437 -0.92 27.48 -11.68
N VAL A 438 -0.83 26.24 -12.16
CA VAL A 438 -1.39 25.07 -11.51
C VAL A 438 -0.31 24.38 -10.69
N VAL A 439 -0.54 24.25 -9.37
CA VAL A 439 0.36 23.57 -8.43
C VAL A 439 -0.38 22.46 -7.69
N ASN A 440 0.35 21.42 -7.29
CA ASN A 440 -0.23 20.32 -6.52
C ASN A 440 -0.09 20.59 -5.01
N LEU A 441 -1.18 20.49 -4.24
CA LEU A 441 -1.18 20.69 -2.77
C LEU A 441 -0.25 19.72 -2.02
N VAL A 442 0.06 18.57 -2.61
CA VAL A 442 1.05 17.63 -2.07
C VAL A 442 2.47 18.22 -2.08
N THR A 443 2.75 19.18 -2.96
CA THR A 443 4.03 19.93 -2.98
C THR A 443 4.04 21.00 -1.89
N THR A 444 5.22 21.24 -1.32
CA THR A 444 5.40 22.23 -0.25
C THR A 444 5.78 23.57 -0.84
N PRO A 445 5.08 24.66 -0.47
CA PRO A 445 5.50 25.99 -0.88
C PRO A 445 6.85 26.27 -0.24
N ASP A 446 7.87 26.51 -1.07
CA ASP A 446 9.21 26.83 -0.63
C ASP A 446 9.74 28.07 -1.34
N ASN A 447 10.89 28.58 -0.87
CA ASN A 447 11.53 29.75 -1.45
C ASN A 447 11.97 29.53 -2.91
N GLY A 448 12.13 28.29 -3.36
CA GLY A 448 12.45 27.97 -4.74
C GLY A 448 11.25 28.17 -5.66
N MET A 449 10.09 27.65 -5.26
CA MET A 449 8.80 27.81 -5.94
C MET A 449 8.40 29.27 -6.02
N PHE A 450 8.54 30.01 -4.91
CA PHE A 450 8.30 31.46 -4.90
C PHE A 450 9.17 32.20 -5.94
N ARG A 451 10.50 31.95 -5.96
CA ARG A 451 11.41 32.56 -6.94
C ARG A 451 11.06 32.24 -8.39
N ILE A 452 10.49 31.06 -8.65
CA ILE A 452 10.07 30.67 -10.00
C ILE A 452 8.80 31.42 -10.39
N VAL A 453 7.81 31.47 -9.49
CA VAL A 453 6.57 32.23 -9.70
C VAL A 453 6.88 33.71 -9.90
N GLU A 454 7.76 34.29 -9.09
CA GLU A 454 8.23 35.67 -9.21
C GLU A 454 8.88 35.93 -10.59
N ARG A 455 9.75 35.03 -11.06
CA ARG A 455 10.37 35.15 -12.39
C ARG A 455 9.36 35.00 -13.53
N LEU A 456 8.37 34.12 -13.40
CA LEU A 456 7.31 33.95 -14.38
C LEU A 456 6.39 35.18 -14.43
N HIS A 457 6.07 35.76 -13.27
CA HIS A 457 5.29 36.99 -13.16
C HIS A 457 6.05 38.19 -13.76
N ALA A 458 7.35 38.31 -13.49
CA ALA A 458 8.20 39.34 -14.09
C ALA A 458 8.33 39.18 -15.62
N ALA A 459 8.50 37.95 -16.11
CA ALA A 459 8.60 37.67 -17.55
C ALA A 459 7.29 37.93 -18.30
N SER A 460 6.14 37.82 -17.62
CA SER A 460 4.80 38.04 -18.20
C SER A 460 4.31 39.49 -18.07
N ASP A 461 5.22 40.46 -17.95
CA ASP A 461 4.91 41.89 -17.78
C ASP A 461 3.93 42.15 -16.62
N ARG A 462 4.11 41.40 -15.51
CA ARG A 462 3.28 41.48 -14.30
C ARG A 462 1.78 41.19 -14.56
N ALA A 463 1.49 40.25 -15.46
CA ALA A 463 0.15 39.73 -15.67
C ALA A 463 -0.53 39.29 -14.36
N MET A 464 -1.87 39.44 -14.26
CA MET A 464 -2.62 39.00 -13.09
C MET A 464 -2.44 37.49 -12.88
N LEU A 465 -1.90 37.11 -11.73
CA LEU A 465 -1.56 35.72 -11.41
C LEU A 465 -2.78 35.01 -10.79
N LYS A 466 -3.19 33.87 -11.36
CA LYS A 466 -4.21 32.99 -10.76
C LYS A 466 -3.57 31.64 -10.46
N MET A 467 -3.46 31.31 -9.19
CA MET A 467 -2.89 30.03 -8.75
C MET A 467 -4.00 29.02 -8.48
N ILE A 468 -3.93 27.87 -9.13
CA ILE A 468 -4.86 26.76 -8.91
C ILE A 468 -4.16 25.71 -8.06
N LEU A 469 -4.71 25.47 -6.88
CA LEU A 469 -4.24 24.44 -5.95
C LEU A 469 -5.04 23.15 -6.20
N THR A 470 -4.44 22.17 -6.89
CA THR A 470 -5.06 20.87 -7.22
C THR A 470 -4.54 19.74 -6.32
N GLY A 471 -5.20 18.58 -6.32
CA GLY A 471 -4.77 17.42 -5.53
C GLY A 471 -5.07 17.50 -4.04
N GLY A 472 -6.00 18.38 -3.63
CA GLY A 472 -6.45 18.52 -2.25
C GLY A 472 -6.94 17.20 -1.66
N GLU A 473 -7.67 16.42 -2.45
CA GLU A 473 -8.14 15.09 -2.07
C GLU A 473 -6.99 14.08 -1.82
N ARG A 474 -5.95 14.11 -2.65
CA ARG A 474 -4.75 13.27 -2.44
C ARG A 474 -4.01 13.68 -1.17
N PHE A 475 -4.04 14.96 -0.81
CA PHE A 475 -3.39 15.49 0.39
C PHE A 475 -4.22 15.17 1.65
N ARG A 476 -5.55 15.36 1.62
CA ARG A 476 -6.49 14.98 2.70
C ARG A 476 -6.34 13.53 3.17
N ARG A 477 -6.06 12.61 2.26
CA ARG A 477 -5.82 11.19 2.61
C ARG A 477 -4.56 10.95 3.45
N ARG A 478 -3.68 11.94 3.58
CA ARG A 478 -2.35 11.83 4.21
C ARG A 478 -2.20 12.69 5.45
N VAL A 479 -3.03 13.72 5.63
CA VAL A 479 -2.90 14.73 6.70
C VAL A 479 -4.27 15.07 7.30
N ASP A 480 -4.27 15.67 8.49
CA ASP A 480 -5.48 16.18 9.13
C ASP A 480 -5.97 17.50 8.49
N SER A 481 -7.22 17.89 8.82
CA SER A 481 -7.85 19.09 8.26
C SER A 481 -7.11 20.38 8.61
N GLU A 482 -6.51 20.45 9.81
CA GLU A 482 -5.73 21.61 10.25
C GLU A 482 -4.45 21.78 9.41
N ALA A 483 -3.71 20.70 9.12
CA ALA A 483 -2.53 20.76 8.26
C ALA A 483 -2.89 21.07 6.79
N LEU A 484 -4.06 20.65 6.30
CA LEU A 484 -4.56 21.06 4.98
C LEU A 484 -4.83 22.57 4.94
N GLU A 485 -5.55 23.10 5.92
CA GLU A 485 -5.84 24.53 6.00
C GLU A 485 -4.56 25.35 6.11
N GLN A 486 -3.61 24.91 6.92
CA GLN A 486 -2.30 25.53 7.01
C GLN A 486 -1.58 25.49 5.66
N ARG A 487 -1.58 24.35 4.95
CA ARG A 487 -0.95 24.23 3.62
C ARG A 487 -1.58 25.19 2.60
N ILE A 488 -2.90 25.30 2.57
CA ILE A 488 -3.60 26.24 1.68
C ILE A 488 -3.27 27.68 2.06
N SER A 489 -3.21 27.98 3.36
CA SER A 489 -2.80 29.28 3.89
C SER A 489 -1.37 29.64 3.47
N ASP A 490 -0.43 28.70 3.57
CA ASP A 490 0.97 28.89 3.16
C ASP A 490 1.08 29.21 1.66
N TRP A 491 0.31 28.50 0.80
CA TRP A 491 0.26 28.77 -0.63
C TRP A 491 -0.37 30.13 -0.95
N ARG A 492 -1.41 30.55 -0.21
CA ARG A 492 -2.00 31.89 -0.35
C ARG A 492 -1.01 32.98 0.07
N ALA A 493 -0.38 32.83 1.23
CA ALA A 493 0.61 33.77 1.74
C ALA A 493 1.83 33.92 0.81
N MET A 494 2.19 32.86 0.06
CA MET A 494 3.28 32.90 -0.91
C MET A 494 3.03 33.87 -2.08
N ILE A 495 1.77 34.09 -2.47
CA ILE A 495 1.42 34.96 -3.59
C ILE A 495 0.70 36.26 -3.17
N ASP A 496 0.24 36.34 -1.93
CA ASP A 496 -0.33 37.54 -1.32
C ASP A 496 0.78 38.48 -0.83
N THR A 497 1.64 38.90 -1.77
CA THR A 497 2.75 39.84 -1.51
C THR A 497 2.54 41.12 -2.32
N PRO A 498 3.09 42.27 -1.87
CA PRO A 498 2.95 43.54 -2.60
C PRO A 498 3.53 43.50 -4.02
N GLU A 499 4.37 42.50 -4.30
CA GLU A 499 5.13 42.33 -5.54
C GLU A 499 4.38 41.50 -6.58
N ILE A 500 3.38 40.71 -6.17
CA ILE A 500 2.61 39.78 -6.99
C ILE A 500 1.12 40.07 -6.79
N GLU A 501 0.43 40.58 -7.81
CA GLU A 501 -1.03 40.73 -7.78
C GLU A 501 -1.67 39.37 -8.14
N GLY A 502 -1.84 38.51 -7.13
CA GLY A 502 -2.23 37.12 -7.31
C GLY A 502 -3.41 36.64 -6.44
N GLU A 503 -4.18 35.69 -6.95
CA GLU A 503 -5.22 34.98 -6.18
C GLU A 503 -5.01 33.46 -6.25
N ALA A 504 -5.07 32.77 -5.10
CA ALA A 504 -4.94 31.32 -5.01
C ALA A 504 -6.29 30.67 -4.66
N VAL A 505 -6.71 29.76 -5.53
CA VAL A 505 -7.99 29.06 -5.43
C VAL A 505 -7.77 27.56 -5.43
N GLU A 506 -8.35 26.87 -4.45
CA GLU A 506 -8.40 25.41 -4.45
C GLU A 506 -9.43 24.93 -5.47
N LEU A 507 -8.99 24.05 -6.37
CA LEU A 507 -9.82 23.44 -7.39
C LEU A 507 -9.20 22.10 -7.78
N ASP A 508 -9.90 20.99 -7.50
CA ASP A 508 -9.41 19.66 -7.81
C ASP A 508 -9.64 19.31 -9.29
N LEU A 509 -8.53 19.29 -10.06
CA LEU A 509 -8.57 18.99 -11.49
C LEU A 509 -8.75 17.50 -11.77
N ASP A 510 -8.53 16.62 -10.80
CA ASP A 510 -8.78 15.18 -10.97
C ASP A 510 -10.30 14.87 -10.98
N HIS A 511 -11.14 15.80 -10.52
CA HIS A 511 -12.60 15.65 -10.36
C HIS A 511 -13.39 16.90 -10.83
N LEU A 512 -13.25 17.29 -12.11
CA LEU A 512 -13.94 18.47 -12.66
C LEU A 512 -15.46 18.28 -12.79
N THR A 513 -16.22 18.94 -11.92
CA THR A 513 -17.67 19.14 -11.99
C THR A 513 -18.05 20.30 -12.93
N ALA A 514 -19.33 20.43 -13.31
CA ALA A 514 -19.80 21.57 -14.11
C ALA A 514 -19.56 22.93 -13.41
N GLU A 515 -19.72 22.96 -12.08
CA GLU A 515 -19.50 24.14 -11.25
C GLU A 515 -18.02 24.51 -11.11
N THR A 516 -17.15 23.52 -10.89
CA THR A 516 -15.69 23.76 -10.88
C THR A 516 -15.17 24.08 -12.28
N ARG A 517 -15.76 23.54 -13.34
CA ARG A 517 -15.45 23.93 -14.73
C ARG A 517 -15.87 25.37 -15.01
N ALA A 518 -17.03 25.80 -14.53
CA ALA A 518 -17.48 27.19 -14.63
C ALA A 518 -16.54 28.13 -13.85
N LYS A 519 -16.11 27.74 -12.65
CA LYS A 519 -15.14 28.49 -11.84
C LYS A 519 -13.76 28.54 -12.50
N LEU A 520 -13.31 27.45 -13.11
CA LEU A 520 -12.08 27.40 -13.90
C LEU A 520 -12.18 28.35 -15.11
N ALA A 521 -13.32 28.36 -15.81
CA ALA A 521 -13.57 29.28 -16.92
C ALA A 521 -13.59 30.74 -16.47
N GLU A 522 -14.16 31.04 -15.30
CA GLU A 522 -14.12 32.37 -14.68
C GLU A 522 -12.69 32.81 -14.35
N LEU A 523 -11.89 31.94 -13.70
CA LEU A 523 -10.49 32.25 -13.37
C LEU A 523 -9.63 32.50 -14.61
N VAL A 524 -9.88 31.72 -15.66
CA VAL A 524 -9.17 31.85 -16.93
C VAL A 524 -9.63 33.09 -17.69
N THR A 525 -10.93 33.32 -17.86
CA THR A 525 -11.44 34.37 -18.75
C THR A 525 -11.62 35.73 -18.06
N GLY A 526 -11.75 35.73 -16.73
CA GLY A 526 -12.16 36.87 -15.90
C GLY A 526 -13.49 37.48 -16.29
N LYS A 527 -14.33 36.76 -17.04
CA LYS A 527 -15.74 37.10 -17.27
C LYS A 527 -16.57 36.46 -16.16
N GLY A 528 -17.65 37.13 -15.76
CA GLY A 528 -18.53 36.67 -14.68
C GLY A 528 -19.01 35.23 -14.89
N ARG A 529 -19.29 34.55 -13.78
CA ARG A 529 -19.71 33.15 -13.73
C ARG A 529 -20.80 32.87 -14.78
N PRO A 530 -20.66 31.87 -15.67
CA PRO A 530 -21.73 31.50 -16.58
C PRO A 530 -22.96 31.09 -15.75
N GLU A 531 -24.14 31.60 -16.13
CA GLU A 531 -25.41 31.34 -15.41
C GLU A 531 -25.65 29.82 -15.29
N LEU A 532 -25.53 29.30 -14.07
CA LEU A 532 -25.98 27.98 -13.69
C LEU A 532 -27.45 28.09 -13.23
N PRO A 533 -28.29 27.04 -13.40
CA PRO A 533 -29.67 27.07 -12.91
C PRO A 533 -29.72 27.48 -11.43
N GLU A 534 -30.52 28.50 -11.10
CA GLU A 534 -30.54 29.23 -9.82
C GLU A 534 -30.71 28.34 -8.57
N ASP A 535 -30.16 28.80 -7.45
CA ASP A 535 -30.19 28.19 -6.11
C ASP A 535 -31.64 27.92 -5.61
N GLN A 536 -32.61 28.73 -6.07
CA GLN A 536 -34.04 28.55 -5.77
C GLN A 536 -34.60 27.24 -6.35
N GLY A 537 -34.14 26.83 -7.52
CA GLY A 537 -34.50 25.53 -8.10
C GLY A 537 -34.00 24.35 -7.26
N ARG A 538 -32.81 24.48 -6.66
CA ARG A 538 -32.21 23.43 -5.81
C ARG A 538 -32.95 23.28 -4.48
N MET A 539 -33.45 24.38 -3.92
CA MET A 539 -34.21 24.34 -2.68
C MET A 539 -35.61 23.74 -2.88
N VAL A 540 -36.25 24.01 -4.03
CA VAL A 540 -37.51 23.34 -4.45
C VAL A 540 -37.29 21.83 -4.65
N THR A 541 -36.16 21.42 -5.21
CA THR A 541 -35.82 19.99 -5.35
C THR A 541 -35.57 19.30 -4.01
N LEU A 542 -35.07 20.03 -3.00
CA LEU A 542 -34.88 19.51 -1.66
C LEU A 542 -36.21 19.33 -0.92
N ASP A 543 -37.13 20.31 -1.05
CA ASP A 543 -38.47 20.21 -0.49
C ASP A 543 -39.25 19.04 -1.10
N ALA A 544 -39.10 18.82 -2.41
CA ALA A 544 -39.63 17.64 -3.09
C ALA A 544 -39.04 16.34 -2.53
N ALA A 545 -37.72 16.27 -2.35
CA ALA A 545 -37.08 15.08 -1.78
C ALA A 545 -37.54 14.78 -0.35
N PHE A 546 -37.70 15.81 0.50
CA PHE A 546 -38.19 15.64 1.87
C PHE A 546 -39.66 15.18 1.88
N ALA A 547 -40.47 15.67 0.96
CA ALA A 547 -41.84 15.20 0.78
C ALA A 547 -41.88 13.70 0.40
N GLU A 548 -41.04 13.27 -0.54
CA GLU A 548 -40.93 11.85 -0.94
C GLU A 548 -40.52 10.96 0.25
N ILE A 549 -39.52 11.39 1.05
CA ILE A 549 -39.12 10.66 2.26
C ILE A 549 -40.31 10.45 3.20
N ALA A 550 -41.10 11.50 3.44
CA ALA A 550 -42.28 11.44 4.31
C ALA A 550 -43.42 10.60 3.71
N VAL A 551 -43.57 10.53 2.39
CA VAL A 551 -44.58 9.69 1.72
C VAL A 551 -44.20 8.21 1.82
N HIS A 552 -42.96 7.87 1.50
CA HIS A 552 -42.48 6.49 1.57
C HIS A 552 -42.52 5.95 3.00
N ALA A 553 -42.10 6.74 3.98
CA ALA A 553 -42.07 6.31 5.38
C ALA A 553 -43.45 6.00 5.97
N ARG A 554 -44.54 6.61 5.46
CA ARG A 554 -45.91 6.35 5.92
C ARG A 554 -46.41 4.94 5.60
N HIS A 555 -45.84 4.32 4.57
CA HIS A 555 -46.26 3.00 4.10
C HIS A 555 -45.54 1.86 4.82
N TRP A 556 -44.56 2.16 5.69
CA TRP A 556 -43.82 1.15 6.42
C TRP A 556 -44.64 0.56 7.57
N HIS A 557 -44.83 -0.76 7.55
CA HIS A 557 -45.52 -1.51 8.60
C HIS A 557 -44.57 -2.13 9.64
N GLY A 558 -43.27 -1.84 9.55
CA GLY A 558 -42.21 -2.38 10.40
C GLY A 558 -40.86 -1.70 10.13
N ALA A 559 -39.77 -2.45 10.23
CA ALA A 559 -38.48 -2.02 9.68
C ALA A 559 -38.53 -2.11 8.14
N PRO A 560 -38.02 -1.11 7.41
CA PRO A 560 -38.11 -1.09 5.96
C PRO A 560 -37.30 -2.22 5.32
N ASP A 561 -37.84 -2.88 4.30
CA ASP A 561 -37.13 -3.93 3.57
C ASP A 561 -36.17 -3.37 2.50
N GLU A 562 -35.35 -4.22 1.90
CA GLU A 562 -34.38 -3.82 0.86
C GLU A 562 -35.05 -3.11 -0.34
N LYS A 563 -36.26 -3.54 -0.73
CA LYS A 563 -36.98 -2.96 -1.87
C LYS A 563 -37.51 -1.58 -1.51
N GLU A 564 -38.06 -1.41 -0.33
CA GLU A 564 -38.54 -0.14 0.20
C GLU A 564 -37.40 0.88 0.32
N LEU A 565 -36.21 0.45 0.77
CA LEU A 565 -35.01 1.27 0.81
C LEU A 565 -34.56 1.71 -0.58
N LEU A 566 -34.53 0.78 -1.55
CA LEU A 566 -34.13 1.08 -2.93
C LEU A 566 -35.09 2.07 -3.60
N VAL A 567 -36.40 1.87 -3.42
CA VAL A 567 -37.45 2.73 -3.99
C VAL A 567 -37.36 4.14 -3.39
N LEU A 568 -37.23 4.26 -2.07
CA LEU A 568 -37.07 5.56 -1.39
C LEU A 568 -35.87 6.33 -1.95
N GLN A 569 -34.73 5.66 -2.13
CA GLN A 569 -33.50 6.32 -2.55
C GLN A 569 -33.55 6.77 -4.01
N ARG A 570 -34.20 5.98 -4.89
CA ARG A 570 -34.48 6.41 -6.27
C ARG A 570 -35.42 7.61 -6.31
N ALA A 571 -36.45 7.64 -5.46
CA ALA A 571 -37.35 8.78 -5.39
C ALA A 571 -36.60 10.06 -4.98
N VAL A 572 -35.80 9.99 -3.90
CA VAL A 572 -34.95 11.09 -3.43
C VAL A 572 -33.98 11.58 -4.51
N ALA A 573 -33.31 10.65 -5.20
CA ALA A 573 -32.33 11.01 -6.22
C ALA A 573 -32.98 11.59 -7.49
N SER A 574 -34.16 11.09 -7.88
CA SER A 574 -34.93 11.62 -9.01
C SER A 574 -35.33 13.09 -8.83
N CYS A 575 -35.52 13.55 -7.59
CA CYS A 575 -35.79 14.96 -7.30
C CYS A 575 -34.60 15.87 -7.65
N ALA A 576 -33.36 15.38 -7.63
CA ALA A 576 -32.16 16.16 -7.92
C ALA A 576 -31.81 16.23 -9.42
N GLY A 577 -32.47 15.44 -10.27
CA GLY A 577 -32.23 15.36 -11.71
C GLY A 577 -31.09 14.41 -12.11
N ALA A 578 -31.13 13.85 -13.33
CA ALA A 578 -30.20 12.82 -13.80
C ALA A 578 -28.72 13.22 -13.74
N ASP A 579 -28.41 14.48 -14.02
CA ASP A 579 -27.04 15.00 -13.95
C ASP A 579 -26.49 15.07 -12.51
N ALA A 580 -27.34 15.16 -11.49
CA ALA A 580 -26.90 15.28 -10.10
C ALA A 580 -26.44 13.93 -9.53
N GLU A 581 -27.06 12.81 -9.94
CA GLU A 581 -26.62 11.47 -9.54
C GLU A 581 -25.17 11.19 -10.00
N GLU A 582 -24.85 11.57 -11.23
CA GLU A 582 -23.51 11.40 -11.82
C GLU A 582 -22.47 12.31 -11.15
N ARG A 583 -22.87 13.51 -10.72
CA ARG A 583 -22.02 14.55 -10.10
C ARG A 583 -21.63 14.28 -8.64
N LEU A 584 -22.49 13.68 -7.80
CA LEU A 584 -22.15 13.43 -6.39
C LEU A 584 -21.14 12.29 -6.24
N MET A 585 -21.34 11.23 -7.02
CA MET A 585 -20.68 9.97 -6.77
C MET A 585 -19.41 9.80 -7.60
N GLY A 586 -19.30 10.51 -8.74
CA GLY A 586 -18.21 10.32 -9.70
C GLY A 586 -17.99 8.83 -10.02
N ILE A 587 -19.05 8.04 -9.92
CA ILE A 587 -19.10 6.63 -10.31
C ILE A 587 -19.28 6.69 -11.82
N PRO A 588 -18.29 6.23 -12.61
CA PRO A 588 -18.53 6.03 -14.03
C PRO A 588 -19.70 5.05 -14.16
N ASP A 589 -20.61 5.29 -15.10
CA ASP A 589 -21.75 4.43 -15.38
C ASP A 589 -21.35 2.95 -15.24
N LEU A 590 -21.86 2.26 -14.21
CA LEU A 590 -21.46 0.90 -13.85
C LEU A 590 -21.76 -0.11 -14.97
N THR A 591 -22.59 0.27 -15.93
CA THR A 591 -22.85 -0.50 -17.15
C THR A 591 -21.68 -0.46 -18.14
N THR A 592 -20.76 0.51 -18.01
CA THR A 592 -19.59 0.70 -18.89
C THR A 592 -18.26 0.24 -18.28
N ILE A 593 -18.22 -0.12 -16.99
CA ILE A 593 -17.01 -0.62 -16.31
C ILE A 593 -17.02 -2.15 -16.26
N THR A 594 -16.45 -2.79 -17.27
CA THR A 594 -16.32 -4.26 -17.33
C THR A 594 -15.16 -4.84 -16.51
N ALA A 595 -14.49 -4.05 -15.65
CA ALA A 595 -13.23 -4.47 -15.01
C ALA A 595 -13.30 -4.75 -13.49
N ASP A 596 -13.97 -3.92 -12.68
CA ASP A 596 -14.09 -4.15 -11.23
C ASP A 596 -15.19 -3.27 -10.57
N PRO A 597 -16.45 -3.74 -10.50
CA PRO A 597 -17.54 -3.00 -9.86
C PRO A 597 -17.36 -2.84 -8.34
N VAL A 598 -16.60 -3.74 -7.70
CA VAL A 598 -16.34 -3.72 -6.25
C VAL A 598 -15.39 -2.59 -5.88
N ALA A 599 -14.34 -2.36 -6.68
CA ALA A 599 -13.41 -1.26 -6.47
C ALA A 599 -14.03 0.12 -6.71
N ALA A 600 -14.94 0.23 -7.69
CA ALA A 600 -15.72 1.45 -7.93
C ALA A 600 -16.63 1.76 -6.73
N LEU A 601 -17.24 0.73 -6.15
CA LEU A 601 -18.10 0.82 -4.98
C LEU A 601 -17.34 1.25 -3.71
N ASP A 602 -16.20 0.62 -3.42
CA ASP A 602 -15.34 0.97 -2.28
C ASP A 602 -14.86 2.43 -2.38
N GLN A 603 -14.55 2.90 -3.61
CA GLN A 603 -14.18 4.29 -3.85
C GLN A 603 -15.35 5.26 -3.63
N ALA A 604 -16.56 4.91 -4.06
CA ALA A 604 -17.74 5.75 -3.86
C ALA A 604 -18.14 5.85 -2.38
N ALA A 605 -18.16 4.72 -1.67
CA ALA A 605 -18.43 4.68 -0.23
C ALA A 605 -17.37 5.48 0.55
N LYS A 606 -16.09 5.36 0.16
CA LYS A 606 -15.00 6.12 0.76
C LYS A 606 -15.10 7.62 0.49
N ARG A 607 -15.43 8.03 -0.75
CA ARG A 607 -15.71 9.44 -1.08
C ARG A 607 -16.82 10.00 -0.20
N MET A 608 -17.90 9.24 -0.04
CA MET A 608 -19.03 9.64 0.79
C MET A 608 -18.65 9.81 2.27
N GLN A 609 -17.83 8.91 2.82
CA GLN A 609 -17.28 9.06 4.17
C GLN A 609 -16.30 10.22 4.31
N ASP A 610 -15.51 10.50 3.27
CA ASP A 610 -14.56 11.60 3.26
C ASP A 610 -15.27 12.96 3.25
N PHE A 611 -16.51 13.04 2.73
CA PHE A 611 -17.38 14.22 2.86
C PHE A 611 -18.06 14.37 4.23
N LEU A 612 -17.99 13.36 5.11
CA LEU A 612 -18.55 13.49 6.46
C LEU A 612 -17.62 14.36 7.33
N PRO A 613 -18.17 15.33 8.07
CA PRO A 613 -17.47 16.08 9.10
C PRO A 613 -16.67 15.20 10.06
N ALA A 614 -15.56 15.74 10.61
CA ALA A 614 -14.73 15.02 11.58
C ALA A 614 -15.54 14.54 12.79
N ASP A 615 -16.47 15.37 13.30
CA ASP A 615 -17.32 15.02 14.44
C ASP A 615 -18.34 13.92 14.10
N LEU A 616 -18.92 13.96 12.90
CA LEU A 616 -19.85 12.92 12.41
C LEU A 616 -19.12 11.61 12.05
N ARG A 617 -17.87 11.69 11.58
CA ARG A 617 -17.00 10.55 11.27
C ARG A 617 -16.51 9.84 12.53
N ASN A 618 -16.31 10.59 13.61
CA ASN A 618 -15.90 10.07 14.91
C ASN A 618 -17.09 9.58 15.77
N SER A 619 -18.32 10.01 15.43
CA SER A 619 -19.55 9.42 15.95
C SER A 619 -19.84 8.08 15.28
N ALA A 620 -19.88 6.99 16.05
CA ALA A 620 -20.17 5.66 15.52
C ALA A 620 -21.53 5.59 14.78
N LYS A 621 -22.53 6.37 15.24
CA LYS A 621 -23.88 6.41 14.63
C LYS A 621 -23.91 7.20 13.33
N TRP A 622 -23.28 8.38 13.28
CA TRP A 622 -23.29 9.21 12.06
C TRP A 622 -22.34 8.71 10.98
N CYS A 623 -21.24 8.06 11.37
CA CYS A 623 -20.37 7.32 10.45
C CYS A 623 -21.13 6.16 9.78
N ALA A 624 -21.96 5.43 10.55
CA ALA A 624 -22.86 4.41 10.01
C ALA A 624 -23.90 5.02 9.05
N VAL A 625 -24.57 6.11 9.43
CA VAL A 625 -25.54 6.81 8.57
C VAL A 625 -24.90 7.23 7.24
N GLY A 626 -23.72 7.84 7.26
CA GLY A 626 -23.03 8.25 6.04
C GLY A 626 -22.50 7.10 5.19
N ALA A 627 -22.08 5.98 5.80
CA ALA A 627 -21.75 4.75 5.07
C ALA A 627 -22.99 4.12 4.41
N THR A 628 -24.14 4.17 5.09
CA THR A 628 -25.44 3.75 4.55
C THR A 628 -25.85 4.63 3.38
N VAL A 629 -25.67 5.96 3.45
CA VAL A 629 -25.89 6.84 2.29
C VAL A 629 -25.02 6.43 1.11
N GLY A 630 -23.71 6.19 1.33
CA GLY A 630 -22.80 5.79 0.26
C GLY A 630 -23.21 4.48 -0.41
N THR A 631 -23.62 3.50 0.39
CA THR A 631 -24.11 2.19 -0.10
C THR A 631 -25.41 2.33 -0.89
N LEU A 632 -26.36 3.10 -0.36
CA LEU A 632 -27.67 3.33 -0.96
C LEU A 632 -27.58 4.15 -2.26
N ALA A 633 -26.72 5.16 -2.30
CA ALA A 633 -26.46 5.94 -3.52
C ALA A 633 -25.84 5.06 -4.63
N CYS A 634 -24.98 4.11 -4.26
CA CYS A 634 -24.46 3.12 -5.21
C CYS A 634 -25.52 2.14 -5.73
N LEU A 635 -26.51 1.77 -4.91
CA LEU A 635 -27.64 0.92 -5.32
C LEU A 635 -28.54 1.60 -6.36
N VAL A 636 -28.74 2.92 -6.23
CA VAL A 636 -29.51 3.72 -7.19
C VAL A 636 -28.84 3.72 -8.57
N THR A 637 -27.53 3.97 -8.62
CA THR A 637 -26.75 4.02 -9.87
C THR A 637 -26.55 2.66 -10.53
N ALA A 638 -26.42 1.58 -9.75
CA ALA A 638 -26.19 0.23 -10.29
C ALA A 638 -27.42 -0.43 -10.93
N GLY A 639 -28.62 0.16 -10.81
CA GLY A 639 -29.85 -0.22 -11.52
C GLY A 639 -30.46 -1.60 -11.19
N SER A 640 -29.68 -2.60 -10.78
CA SER A 640 -30.16 -3.97 -10.48
C SER A 640 -29.12 -4.94 -9.87
N ILE A 641 -27.89 -4.51 -9.53
CA ILE A 641 -26.82 -5.42 -9.04
C ILE A 641 -26.67 -5.39 -7.51
N ALA A 642 -27.77 -5.56 -6.77
CA ALA A 642 -27.74 -5.57 -5.30
C ALA A 642 -26.78 -6.63 -4.69
N PRO A 643 -26.67 -7.88 -5.20
CA PRO A 643 -25.81 -8.90 -4.57
C PRO A 643 -24.31 -8.57 -4.60
N VAL A 644 -23.85 -7.87 -5.64
CA VAL A 644 -22.44 -7.46 -5.78
C VAL A 644 -22.13 -6.27 -4.87
N VAL A 645 -23.10 -5.37 -4.69
CA VAL A 645 -23.00 -4.23 -3.77
C VAL A 645 -22.89 -4.72 -2.32
N LEU A 646 -23.66 -5.74 -1.96
CA LEU A 646 -23.67 -6.35 -0.63
C LEU A 646 -22.38 -7.13 -0.32
N GLY A 647 -21.82 -7.83 -1.31
CA GLY A 647 -20.54 -8.55 -1.17
C GLY A 647 -19.30 -7.66 -1.13
N ALA A 648 -19.45 -6.38 -1.49
CA ALA A 648 -18.38 -5.38 -1.59
C ALA A 648 -18.32 -4.43 -0.39
N LEU A 649 -19.19 -4.60 0.61
CA LEU A 649 -19.24 -3.76 1.80
C LEU A 649 -17.92 -3.85 2.60
N PRO A 650 -17.28 -2.72 2.95
CA PRO A 650 -16.05 -2.72 3.73
C PRO A 650 -16.22 -3.45 5.08
N GLY A 651 -15.30 -4.36 5.41
CA GLY A 651 -15.37 -5.20 6.63
C GLY A 651 -15.41 -4.47 7.98
N TRP A 652 -15.13 -3.16 8.02
CA TRP A 652 -15.27 -2.30 9.21
C TRP A 652 -16.73 -1.97 9.54
N LEU A 653 -17.67 -2.15 8.60
CA LEU A 653 -19.11 -2.16 8.87
C LEU A 653 -19.49 -3.26 9.87
N ALA A 654 -18.65 -4.28 10.07
CA ALA A 654 -18.85 -5.30 11.10
C ALA A 654 -18.30 -4.91 12.49
N THR A 655 -17.63 -3.75 12.64
CA THR A 655 -16.90 -3.39 13.87
C THR A 655 -17.63 -2.41 14.79
N GLY A 656 -18.81 -1.91 14.40
CA GLY A 656 -19.67 -1.09 15.25
C GLY A 656 -20.92 -1.84 15.70
N ALA A 657 -21.07 -2.05 17.01
CA ALA A 657 -22.15 -2.81 17.67
C ALA A 657 -23.58 -2.25 17.50
N VAL A 658 -23.84 -1.41 16.50
CA VAL A 658 -25.16 -0.78 16.27
C VAL A 658 -25.57 -0.81 14.78
N SER A 659 -24.68 -1.22 13.86
CA SER A 659 -24.97 -1.30 12.41
C SER A 659 -25.58 -2.63 11.94
N GLY A 660 -25.89 -3.55 12.86
CA GLY A 660 -26.47 -4.86 12.53
C GLY A 660 -27.87 -4.79 11.93
N GLY A 661 -28.66 -3.75 12.23
CA GLY A 661 -30.07 -3.64 11.81
C GLY A 661 -30.24 -3.38 10.31
N VAL A 662 -29.70 -2.27 9.79
CA VAL A 662 -29.79 -1.91 8.36
C VAL A 662 -28.96 -2.86 7.48
N LEU A 663 -27.79 -3.31 7.96
CA LEU A 663 -26.97 -4.29 7.24
C LEU A 663 -27.60 -5.70 7.26
N GLY A 664 -28.32 -6.05 8.34
CA GLY A 664 -29.06 -7.31 8.47
C GLY A 664 -30.27 -7.37 7.54
N LEU A 665 -30.94 -6.23 7.31
CA LEU A 665 -32.00 -6.10 6.31
C LEU A 665 -31.49 -6.27 4.88
N LEU A 666 -30.23 -5.88 4.63
CA LEU A 666 -29.59 -5.91 3.32
C LEU A 666 -28.91 -7.26 2.99
N ARG A 667 -28.58 -8.12 3.96
CA ARG A 667 -27.69 -9.28 3.75
C ARG A 667 -28.39 -10.62 3.44
N GLU A 668 -29.72 -10.66 3.30
CA GLU A 668 -30.52 -11.90 3.14
C GLU A 668 -30.16 -12.99 4.18
N ASP A 669 -30.73 -12.87 5.37
CA ASP A 669 -31.06 -14.02 6.24
C ASP A 669 -32.27 -13.68 7.14
N ALA A 670 -33.18 -12.83 6.66
CA ALA A 670 -34.42 -12.46 7.37
C ALA A 670 -35.57 -13.45 7.09
N SER A 671 -35.27 -14.75 6.95
CA SER A 671 -36.30 -15.80 6.82
C SER A 671 -36.40 -16.75 8.02
N ALA A 672 -35.84 -16.39 9.18
CA ALA A 672 -36.00 -17.22 10.39
C ALA A 672 -36.22 -16.48 11.73
N GLU A 673 -36.01 -15.16 11.84
CA GLU A 673 -36.09 -14.45 13.15
C GLU A 673 -37.03 -13.22 13.17
N ALA A 674 -37.96 -13.11 12.23
CA ALA A 674 -38.90 -11.97 12.16
C ALA A 674 -40.06 -12.00 13.18
N GLN A 675 -39.90 -12.66 14.34
CA GLN A 675 -40.97 -12.80 15.33
C GLN A 675 -40.70 -12.20 16.72
N ASP A 676 -39.53 -11.60 16.97
CA ASP A 676 -39.27 -10.92 18.25
C ASP A 676 -38.29 -9.74 18.14
N THR A 677 -38.41 -8.91 17.10
CA THR A 677 -37.69 -7.62 17.07
C THR A 677 -38.46 -6.60 17.90
N ASP A 678 -37.84 -6.09 18.96
CA ASP A 678 -38.47 -5.12 19.85
C ASP A 678 -38.86 -3.82 19.11
N ALA A 679 -39.90 -3.14 19.60
CA ALA A 679 -40.39 -1.91 19.00
C ALA A 679 -39.35 -0.77 19.02
N GLU A 680 -38.39 -0.84 19.94
CA GLU A 680 -37.31 0.13 20.11
C GLU A 680 -36.25 0.01 19.02
N THR A 681 -35.86 -1.21 18.62
CA THR A 681 -34.94 -1.46 17.51
C THR A 681 -35.57 -1.03 16.19
N ILE A 682 -36.86 -1.31 15.97
CA ILE A 682 -37.58 -0.86 14.76
C ILE A 682 -37.61 0.67 14.68
N ALA A 683 -37.85 1.35 15.80
CA ALA A 683 -37.85 2.81 15.86
C ALA A 683 -36.45 3.40 15.59
N SER A 684 -35.38 2.77 16.10
CA SER A 684 -34.00 3.16 15.85
C SER A 684 -33.62 2.99 14.37
N ILE A 685 -33.92 1.83 13.77
CA ILE A 685 -33.64 1.55 12.35
C ILE A 685 -34.36 2.57 11.46
N ARG A 686 -35.63 2.87 11.76
CA ARG A 686 -36.39 3.87 11.02
C ARG A 686 -35.73 5.26 11.09
N GLY A 687 -35.28 5.65 12.28
CA GLY A 687 -34.52 6.89 12.50
C GLY A 687 -33.28 7.01 11.63
N GLU A 688 -32.47 5.95 11.58
CA GLU A 688 -31.24 5.89 10.80
C GLU A 688 -31.49 5.98 9.29
N VAL A 689 -32.49 5.26 8.79
CA VAL A 689 -32.86 5.27 7.36
C VAL A 689 -33.34 6.65 6.93
N ILE A 690 -34.17 7.32 7.75
CA ILE A 690 -34.66 8.66 7.47
C ILE A 690 -33.53 9.70 7.52
N ALA A 691 -32.64 9.61 8.50
CA ALA A 691 -31.46 10.46 8.58
C ALA A 691 -30.54 10.29 7.36
N SER A 692 -30.34 9.03 6.92
CA SER A 692 -29.58 8.71 5.72
C SER A 692 -30.20 9.32 4.46
N ALA A 693 -31.51 9.12 4.24
CA ALA A 693 -32.21 9.70 3.09
C ALA A 693 -32.19 11.24 3.08
N ALA A 694 -32.38 11.87 4.25
CA ALA A 694 -32.31 13.33 4.37
C ALA A 694 -30.90 13.87 4.11
N MET A 695 -29.87 13.21 4.64
CA MET A 695 -28.46 13.57 4.40
C MET A 695 -28.10 13.43 2.92
N HIS A 696 -28.56 12.37 2.26
CA HIS A 696 -28.39 12.18 0.82
C HIS A 696 -29.02 13.33 0.01
N ALA A 697 -30.28 13.69 0.32
CA ALA A 697 -30.98 14.78 -0.36
C ALA A 697 -30.27 16.13 -0.18
N ILE A 698 -29.80 16.44 1.03
CA ILE A 698 -29.03 17.66 1.30
C ILE A 698 -27.74 17.67 0.49
N LEU A 699 -26.99 16.56 0.49
CA LEU A 699 -25.75 16.47 -0.28
C LEU A 699 -25.94 16.64 -1.79
N LEU A 700 -27.02 16.07 -2.34
CA LEU A 700 -27.40 16.27 -3.74
C LEU A 700 -27.68 17.76 -4.04
N SER A 701 -28.39 18.47 -3.15
CA SER A 701 -28.70 19.90 -3.31
C SER A 701 -27.45 20.81 -3.19
N MET A 702 -26.46 20.38 -2.41
CA MET A 702 -25.26 21.16 -2.10
C MET A 702 -24.07 20.90 -3.04
N GLN A 703 -24.27 20.12 -4.10
CA GLN A 703 -23.22 19.81 -5.07
C GLN A 703 -22.56 21.05 -5.67
N GLY A 704 -21.23 20.97 -5.80
CA GLY A 704 -20.40 22.03 -6.37
C GLY A 704 -20.04 23.17 -5.41
N ARG A 705 -20.61 23.18 -4.20
CA ARG A 705 -20.15 24.03 -3.10
C ARG A 705 -18.85 23.48 -2.51
N GLY A 706 -18.04 24.36 -1.90
CA GLY A 706 -16.80 23.95 -1.25
C GLY A 706 -17.05 22.94 -0.12
N GLU A 707 -16.11 22.01 0.08
CA GLU A 707 -16.24 20.92 1.06
C GLU A 707 -16.48 21.42 2.49
N ARG A 708 -15.78 22.49 2.90
CA ARG A 708 -16.04 23.17 4.17
C ARG A 708 -17.46 23.73 4.28
N ALA A 709 -18.01 24.26 3.19
CA ALA A 709 -19.36 24.78 3.18
C ALA A 709 -20.39 23.65 3.34
N ILE A 710 -20.16 22.50 2.71
CA ILE A 710 -20.97 21.29 2.86
C ILE A 710 -20.86 20.77 4.30
N GLN A 711 -19.64 20.63 4.82
CA GLN A 711 -19.34 20.14 6.16
C GLN A 711 -20.08 20.93 7.24
N GLU A 712 -19.85 22.24 7.30
CA GLU A 712 -20.49 23.13 8.30
C GLU A 712 -22.03 23.13 8.18
N THR A 713 -22.57 22.90 6.97
CA THR A 713 -24.02 22.84 6.78
C THR A 713 -24.61 21.55 7.33
N LEU A 714 -23.93 20.42 7.10
CA LEU A 714 -24.33 19.13 7.68
C LEU A 714 -24.20 19.15 9.21
N GLU A 715 -23.10 19.68 9.76
CA GLU A 715 -22.89 19.81 11.22
C GLU A 715 -24.02 20.60 11.89
N ARG A 716 -24.39 21.76 11.32
CA ARG A 716 -25.43 22.62 11.89
C ARG A 716 -26.86 22.11 11.65
N THR A 717 -27.06 21.28 10.63
CA THR A 717 -28.37 20.67 10.36
C THR A 717 -28.60 19.45 11.26
N PHE A 718 -27.58 18.58 11.40
CA PHE A 718 -27.61 17.32 12.14
C PHE A 718 -26.89 17.41 13.49
N LEU A 719 -27.14 18.48 14.27
CA LEU A 719 -26.50 18.78 15.56
C LEU A 719 -26.63 17.69 16.65
N GLU A 720 -27.57 16.75 16.50
CA GLU A 720 -27.93 15.73 17.49
C GLU A 720 -27.82 14.33 16.87
N GLU A 721 -27.83 13.27 17.67
CA GLU A 721 -27.91 11.88 17.15
C GLU A 721 -29.20 11.65 16.33
N PRO A 722 -29.22 10.68 15.38
CA PRO A 722 -30.43 10.38 14.65
C PRO A 722 -31.54 9.94 15.62
N PRO A 723 -32.76 10.49 15.51
CA PRO A 723 -33.82 10.23 16.49
C PRO A 723 -34.40 8.83 16.31
N SER A 724 -34.80 8.19 17.41
CA SER A 724 -35.61 6.97 17.35
C SER A 724 -37.06 7.34 17.02
N LEU A 725 -37.58 6.84 15.90
CA LEU A 725 -38.88 7.23 15.35
C LEU A 725 -39.91 6.10 15.54
N ALA A 726 -40.62 6.12 16.67
CA ALA A 726 -41.61 5.09 17.03
C ALA A 726 -42.81 5.07 16.08
N HIS A 727 -43.30 6.25 15.66
CA HIS A 727 -44.42 6.36 14.72
C HIS A 727 -43.97 6.93 13.38
N THR A 728 -44.58 6.46 12.29
CA THR A 728 -44.32 6.96 10.93
C THR A 728 -44.76 8.41 10.74
N ASN A 729 -45.70 8.89 11.57
CA ASN A 729 -46.11 10.30 11.60
C ASN A 729 -45.04 11.24 12.14
N ASP A 730 -44.13 10.74 12.99
CA ASP A 730 -43.06 11.55 13.60
C ASP A 730 -41.96 11.91 12.59
N VAL A 731 -41.87 11.15 11.48
CA VAL A 731 -40.95 11.39 10.38
C VAL A 731 -41.12 12.79 9.79
N GLY A 732 -42.37 13.21 9.56
CA GLY A 732 -42.66 14.53 9.00
C GLY A 732 -42.25 15.67 9.92
N VAL A 733 -42.44 15.49 11.23
CA VAL A 733 -42.01 16.46 12.25
C VAL A 733 -40.49 16.61 12.23
N GLN A 734 -39.77 15.49 12.21
CA GLN A 734 -38.31 15.51 12.19
C GLN A 734 -37.72 16.15 10.93
N LEU A 735 -38.27 15.81 9.75
CA LEU A 735 -37.85 16.44 8.49
C LEU A 735 -38.09 17.96 8.52
N GLY A 736 -39.19 18.41 9.11
CA GLY A 736 -39.48 19.83 9.32
C GLY A 736 -38.44 20.54 10.21
N ILE A 737 -37.96 19.87 11.26
CA ILE A 737 -36.90 20.38 12.15
C ILE A 737 -35.61 20.56 11.36
N TRP A 738 -35.16 19.53 10.64
CA TRP A 738 -33.93 19.61 9.83
C TRP A 738 -34.05 20.66 8.72
N ARG A 739 -35.22 20.77 8.08
CA ARG A 739 -35.46 21.77 7.05
C ARG A 739 -35.36 23.20 7.58
N THR A 740 -35.91 23.45 8.77
CA THR A 740 -35.86 24.77 9.43
C THR A 740 -34.42 25.13 9.77
N ARG A 741 -33.66 24.20 10.37
CA ARG A 741 -32.24 24.40 10.69
C ARG A 741 -31.42 24.69 9.43
N LEU A 742 -31.61 23.89 8.38
CA LEU A 742 -30.93 24.10 7.11
C LEU A 742 -31.21 25.47 6.51
N SER A 743 -32.47 25.91 6.53
CA SER A 743 -32.86 27.24 6.01
C SER A 743 -32.13 28.35 6.75
N HIS A 744 -32.06 28.29 8.08
CA HIS A 744 -31.32 29.26 8.90
C HIS A 744 -29.82 29.29 8.55
N VAL A 745 -29.20 28.12 8.35
CA VAL A 745 -27.78 28.02 7.98
C VAL A 745 -27.49 28.62 6.60
N LEU A 746 -28.42 28.46 5.65
CA LEU A 746 -28.29 29.01 4.31
C LEU A 746 -28.56 30.53 4.27
N GLU A 747 -29.53 31.02 5.05
CA GLU A 747 -29.83 32.46 5.19
C GLU A 747 -28.67 33.24 5.82
N GLU A 748 -28.03 32.70 6.87
CA GLU A 748 -26.83 33.29 7.49
C GLU A 748 -25.67 33.49 6.50
N ARG A 749 -25.63 32.69 5.44
CA ARG A 749 -24.58 32.71 4.41
C ARG A 749 -24.89 33.60 3.21
N GLY A 750 -25.99 34.35 3.24
CA GLY A 750 -26.38 35.28 2.19
C GLY A 750 -27.11 34.66 1.00
N GLY A 751 -27.74 33.50 1.17
CA GLY A 751 -28.62 32.92 0.14
C GLY A 751 -29.95 33.67 0.03
N ARG A 752 -30.25 34.21 -1.16
CA ARG A 752 -31.60 34.44 -1.67
C ARG A 752 -31.93 33.40 -2.72
#